data_AF-A0A3A4P8F3-F1
#
_entry.id   AF-A0A3A4P8F3-F1
#
_cell.length_a   1.000
_cell.length_b   1.000
_cell.length_c   1.000
_cell.angle_alpha   90.00
_cell.angle_beta   90.00
_cell.angle_gamma   90.00
#
_symmetry.space_group_name_H-M   'P 1'
#
loop_
_entity.id
_entity.type
_entity.pdbx_description
1 polymer ?
#
loop_
_entity_poly.entity_id
_entity_poly.type
_entity_poly.pdbx_seq_one_letter_code
_entity_poly.pdbx_strand_id
1 'polypeptide(L)'
;MKRRFEVLLSVGIVVLFSVTINSYVSATAINSIGGNILPVAAASIEVGSIQAIPGETASIPVRVRQGIDIRAFSLDIRFNTNLLQYKSISRAGTGTEGFSTVVGAPLTDCVVISGFAGSAAAITGDVVLLNILFELSSSASGLISIIPENFLDDIAGAQAISGSIMVNEAIPPTTTFTRTSTPTPTRIPSMTPTSTSTPTPTPIPTRTSSPTSLPASSSTIQVGVVAGKTGDTLSLPIHIANGMDIRAFSLELRFDVNQIQFIHIDRAGTATENFSSVVGVPLTDRVVISGFAGSAGGIEGNAVLFKVIFTIQATALGQYPITPENFLDDIAGARAITGWIEVVENGNPIATATVAPPTPPAFTPTATQTPIPTFVKPLFSPTPTPFQNQSIFIYDNAEDTSGDLTGQTDFDAIDHRNLTIAWNMERGNATDWHIYMRYGLGGMKFLGRTGDGAATRFHWYAGGNFIDDDFINGPDFNSVYLFRVIRIDGLLGPDDFFEASAPVGFNLEGGNPVSPDLPEIPNLTSNRIVIYDDILGGDDLAPMGSTGSDVDPPSSRAIQIAWNFGRDPASVNDYHVLVSVDGGAFDFLGQTYTGRINYFRWSPQNTFRTNTSYANGPQDGHTYQFMVALLPLSGGRSNLKSGVLTYAVSLR
;
A
#
# COMPACT_ATOMS: atom_id res chain seq x y z
N MET A 1 -78.88 28.82 -17.59
CA MET A 1 -78.16 27.85 -18.45
C MET A 1 -76.81 27.58 -17.81
N LYS A 2 -76.70 26.63 -16.89
CA LYS A 2 -76.35 25.21 -17.10
C LYS A 2 -75.05 25.02 -17.90
N ARG A 3 -73.95 24.90 -17.16
CA ARG A 3 -72.75 24.14 -17.56
C ARG A 3 -73.13 22.67 -17.75
N ARG A 4 -72.60 22.04 -18.80
CA ARG A 4 -72.09 20.65 -18.76
C ARG A 4 -71.13 20.44 -19.94
N PHE A 5 -70.08 19.69 -19.62
CA PHE A 5 -68.95 19.27 -20.45
C PHE A 5 -69.36 18.50 -21.71
N GLU A 6 -68.61 18.70 -22.81
CA GLU A 6 -68.27 17.65 -23.75
C GLU A 6 -66.97 17.98 -24.51
N VAL A 7 -66.28 16.91 -24.91
CA VAL A 7 -64.89 16.80 -25.38
C VAL A 7 -64.80 17.04 -26.89
N LEU A 8 -63.73 17.68 -27.38
CA LEU A 8 -63.23 17.49 -28.74
C LEU A 8 -61.71 17.66 -28.83
N LEU A 9 -61.02 16.57 -29.21
CA LEU A 9 -59.68 16.59 -29.79
C LEU A 9 -59.71 17.29 -31.16
N SER A 10 -58.65 18.03 -31.51
CA SER A 10 -57.75 17.66 -32.63
C SER A 10 -56.91 18.84 -33.14
N VAL A 11 -55.68 18.51 -33.52
CA VAL A 11 -54.70 19.20 -34.38
C VAL A 11 -53.73 20.19 -33.70
N GLY A 12 -52.48 19.73 -33.53
CA GLY A 12 -51.31 20.53 -33.17
C GLY A 12 -50.02 19.90 -33.70
N ILE A 13 -49.79 20.10 -35.00
CA ILE A 13 -48.54 20.14 -35.78
C ILE A 13 -47.27 19.58 -35.11
N VAL A 14 -46.73 18.50 -35.69
CA VAL A 14 -45.35 18.02 -35.48
C VAL A 14 -44.44 18.72 -36.50
N VAL A 15 -43.48 19.51 -36.03
CA VAL A 15 -42.37 20.01 -36.86
C VAL A 15 -41.19 19.05 -36.69
N LEU A 16 -40.90 18.28 -37.73
CA LEU A 16 -39.67 17.48 -37.86
C LEU A 16 -38.55 18.38 -38.38
N PHE A 17 -37.54 18.65 -37.56
CA PHE A 17 -36.25 19.11 -38.04
C PHE A 17 -35.35 17.88 -38.28
N SER A 18 -35.01 17.63 -39.54
CA SER A 18 -33.94 16.72 -39.91
C SER A 18 -32.63 17.51 -39.91
N VAL A 19 -31.69 17.17 -39.02
CA VAL A 19 -30.31 17.65 -39.07
C VAL A 19 -29.43 16.49 -39.51
N THR A 20 -28.83 16.62 -40.69
CA THR A 20 -27.78 15.72 -41.18
C THR A 20 -26.45 16.17 -40.56
N ILE A 21 -25.90 15.38 -39.64
CA ILE A 21 -24.54 15.57 -39.12
C ILE A 21 -23.65 14.52 -39.77
N ASN A 22 -22.75 14.97 -40.64
CA ASN A 22 -21.56 14.20 -41.01
C ASN A 22 -20.40 14.61 -40.10
N SER A 23 -19.49 13.67 -39.90
CA SER A 23 -18.15 13.72 -39.26
C SER A 23 -18.03 13.57 -37.73
N TYR A 24 -17.59 12.37 -37.36
CA TYR A 24 -16.67 11.96 -36.27
C TYR A 24 -16.50 12.87 -35.05
N VAL A 25 -17.13 12.47 -33.93
CA VAL A 25 -16.69 12.80 -32.56
C VAL A 25 -16.92 11.57 -31.67
N SER A 26 -15.91 11.18 -30.88
CA SER A 26 -15.95 10.02 -29.98
C SER A 26 -16.91 10.22 -28.82
N ALA A 27 -17.60 9.14 -28.44
CA ALA A 27 -18.60 9.12 -27.39
C ALA A 27 -17.99 9.26 -25.99
N THR A 28 -17.95 10.47 -25.46
CA THR A 28 -17.93 10.71 -24.01
C THR A 28 -18.62 12.05 -23.71
N ALA A 29 -19.43 12.08 -22.66
CA ALA A 29 -20.09 13.24 -22.04
C ALA A 29 -21.37 13.80 -22.72
N ILE A 30 -22.52 13.19 -22.42
CA ILE A 30 -23.75 13.93 -22.11
C ILE A 30 -24.45 13.23 -20.95
N ASN A 31 -24.30 13.75 -19.72
CA ASN A 31 -25.24 13.56 -18.62
C ASN A 31 -25.01 14.65 -17.57
N SER A 32 -25.57 15.83 -17.79
CA SER A 32 -26.00 16.70 -16.69
C SER A 32 -27.15 17.58 -17.19
N ILE A 33 -28.04 17.93 -16.26
CA ILE A 33 -29.32 18.66 -16.37
C ILE A 33 -30.54 17.74 -16.12
N GLY A 34 -30.90 17.66 -14.84
CA GLY A 34 -32.13 17.03 -14.35
C GLY A 34 -31.91 16.34 -13.01
N GLY A 35 -32.25 17.03 -11.92
CA GLY A 35 -32.10 16.57 -10.55
C GLY A 35 -32.68 15.18 -10.28
N ASN A 36 -31.77 14.22 -10.14
CA ASN A 36 -31.77 13.08 -9.23
C ASN A 36 -30.45 12.39 -9.54
N ILE A 37 -29.40 12.72 -8.77
CA ILE A 37 -28.17 11.94 -8.79
C ILE A 37 -28.58 10.57 -8.27
N LEU A 38 -28.82 9.63 -9.18
CA LEU A 38 -28.84 8.22 -8.80
C LEU A 38 -27.48 7.99 -8.13
N PRO A 39 -27.44 7.45 -6.90
CA PRO A 39 -26.17 7.22 -6.21
C PRO A 39 -25.24 6.47 -7.16
N VAL A 40 -23.98 6.92 -7.25
CA VAL A 40 -22.92 6.10 -7.85
C VAL A 40 -23.07 4.74 -7.19
N ALA A 41 -23.38 3.71 -7.97
CA ALA A 41 -23.81 2.43 -7.43
C ALA A 41 -22.73 1.93 -6.48
N ALA A 42 -23.04 1.87 -5.18
CA ALA A 42 -22.12 1.35 -4.18
C ALA A 42 -21.74 -0.08 -4.57
N ALA A 43 -20.48 -0.46 -4.34
CA ALA A 43 -20.05 -1.82 -4.57
C ALA A 43 -21.01 -2.81 -3.90
N SER A 44 -21.25 -3.97 -4.49
CA SER A 44 -22.07 -5.01 -3.85
C SER A 44 -21.25 -6.26 -3.57
N ILE A 45 -21.45 -6.86 -2.41
CA ILE A 45 -20.87 -8.16 -2.06
C ILE A 45 -21.92 -9.24 -2.25
N GLU A 46 -21.69 -10.12 -3.23
CA GLU A 46 -22.57 -11.20 -3.63
C GLU A 46 -21.98 -12.54 -3.21
N VAL A 47 -22.69 -13.27 -2.34
CA VAL A 47 -22.37 -14.66 -2.06
C VAL A 47 -23.10 -15.55 -3.08
N GLY A 48 -22.35 -16.45 -3.73
CA GLY A 48 -22.90 -17.34 -4.75
C GLY A 48 -23.94 -18.32 -4.22
N SER A 49 -24.81 -18.80 -5.11
CA SER A 49 -25.72 -19.92 -4.83
C SER A 49 -25.27 -21.18 -5.55
N ILE A 50 -25.21 -22.31 -4.85
CA ILE A 50 -24.70 -23.60 -5.36
C ILE A 50 -25.58 -24.78 -4.94
N GLN A 51 -25.33 -25.96 -5.52
CA GLN A 51 -25.87 -27.23 -5.06
C GLN A 51 -24.76 -28.06 -4.44
N ALA A 52 -25.07 -28.81 -3.38
CA ALA A 52 -24.12 -29.72 -2.72
C ALA A 52 -24.85 -30.92 -2.10
N ILE A 53 -24.08 -31.96 -1.76
CA ILE A 53 -24.57 -33.20 -1.14
C ILE A 53 -24.16 -33.22 0.34
N PRO A 54 -25.00 -33.74 1.27
CA PRO A 54 -24.63 -33.88 2.67
C PRO A 54 -23.32 -34.65 2.86
N GLY A 55 -22.45 -34.18 3.76
CA GLY A 55 -21.14 -34.78 4.04
C GLY A 55 -20.01 -34.38 3.09
N GLU A 56 -20.27 -33.58 2.05
CA GLU A 56 -19.22 -33.06 1.15
C GLU A 56 -18.76 -31.65 1.55
N THR A 57 -17.60 -31.24 1.01
CA THR A 57 -17.13 -29.85 1.09
C THR A 57 -17.64 -29.05 -0.10
N ALA A 58 -18.34 -27.96 0.18
CA ALA A 58 -18.89 -27.05 -0.80
C ALA A 58 -18.02 -25.78 -0.91
N SER A 59 -17.74 -25.34 -2.14
CA SER A 59 -16.98 -24.12 -2.44
C SER A 59 -17.91 -23.01 -2.92
N ILE A 60 -18.06 -21.96 -2.11
CA ILE A 60 -18.99 -20.86 -2.38
C ILE A 60 -18.20 -19.61 -2.79
N PRO A 61 -18.38 -19.08 -4.01
CA PRO A 61 -17.72 -17.85 -4.41
C PRO A 61 -18.34 -16.65 -3.72
N VAL A 62 -17.50 -15.75 -3.21
CA VAL A 62 -17.88 -14.39 -2.80
C VAL A 62 -17.41 -13.46 -3.91
N ARG A 63 -18.30 -12.65 -4.46
CA ARG A 63 -18.01 -11.70 -5.54
C ARG A 63 -18.16 -10.28 -5.03
N VAL A 64 -17.29 -9.41 -5.52
CA VAL A 64 -17.54 -7.98 -5.51
C VAL A 64 -18.05 -7.56 -6.88
N ARG A 65 -19.05 -6.68 -6.89
CA ARG A 65 -19.53 -5.97 -8.08
C ARG A 65 -19.16 -4.51 -7.95
N GLN A 66 -18.67 -3.94 -9.04
CA GLN A 66 -18.30 -2.52 -9.09
C GLN A 66 -17.31 -2.14 -7.97
N GLY A 67 -16.36 -3.02 -7.66
CA GLY A 67 -15.29 -2.71 -6.70
C GLY A 67 -14.43 -1.55 -7.21
N ILE A 68 -13.99 -0.69 -6.31
CA ILE A 68 -13.12 0.45 -6.63
C ILE A 68 -11.96 0.42 -5.64
N ASP A 69 -10.75 0.22 -6.13
CA ASP A 69 -9.50 0.25 -5.36
C ASP A 69 -9.53 -0.52 -4.02
N ILE A 70 -10.15 -1.71 -4.00
CA ILE A 70 -10.23 -2.52 -2.77
C ILE A 70 -8.85 -3.12 -2.49
N ARG A 71 -8.18 -2.61 -1.47
CA ARG A 71 -6.87 -3.06 -0.95
C ARG A 71 -6.98 -3.68 0.42
N ALA A 72 -8.03 -3.37 1.16
CA ALA A 72 -8.31 -3.94 2.45
C ALA A 72 -9.82 -4.14 2.58
N PHE A 73 -10.21 -5.22 3.25
CA PHE A 73 -11.62 -5.49 3.49
C PHE A 73 -11.80 -6.32 4.75
N SER A 74 -12.95 -6.13 5.39
CA SER A 74 -13.47 -7.09 6.35
C SER A 74 -14.98 -7.25 6.17
N LEU A 75 -15.47 -8.48 6.33
CA LEU A 75 -16.89 -8.80 6.33
C LEU A 75 -17.19 -10.01 7.21
N ASP A 76 -18.44 -10.10 7.65
CA ASP A 76 -18.96 -11.28 8.32
C ASP A 76 -19.77 -12.12 7.34
N ILE A 77 -19.60 -13.43 7.41
CA ILE A 77 -20.44 -14.40 6.69
C ILE A 77 -21.22 -15.19 7.72
N ARG A 78 -22.50 -14.88 7.88
CA ARG A 78 -23.41 -15.60 8.77
C ARG A 78 -23.99 -16.83 8.08
N PHE A 79 -24.02 -17.95 8.80
CA PHE A 79 -24.55 -19.22 8.32
C PHE A 79 -25.05 -20.10 9.47
N ASN A 80 -25.80 -21.16 9.17
CA ASN A 80 -26.27 -22.10 10.19
C ASN A 80 -25.15 -23.10 10.57
N THR A 81 -24.51 -22.87 11.72
CA THR A 81 -23.40 -23.69 12.24
C THR A 81 -23.80 -25.13 12.62
N ASN A 82 -25.09 -25.44 12.73
CA ASN A 82 -25.55 -26.82 12.92
C ASN A 82 -25.57 -27.62 11.61
N LEU A 83 -25.59 -26.94 10.46
CA LEU A 83 -25.69 -27.56 9.14
C LEU A 83 -24.41 -27.43 8.33
N LEU A 84 -23.59 -26.41 8.60
CA LEU A 84 -22.34 -26.13 7.91
C LEU A 84 -21.21 -25.92 8.92
N GLN A 85 -20.02 -26.43 8.59
CA GLN A 85 -18.78 -26.14 9.30
C GLN A 85 -17.83 -25.38 8.36
N TYR A 86 -17.43 -24.16 8.73
CA TYR A 86 -16.38 -23.44 8.03
C TYR A 86 -15.07 -24.24 8.08
N LYS A 87 -14.42 -24.41 6.93
CA LYS A 87 -13.12 -25.10 6.82
C LYS A 87 -11.98 -24.15 6.55
N SER A 88 -12.09 -23.39 5.47
CA SER A 88 -11.02 -22.52 5.01
C SER A 88 -11.51 -21.56 3.92
N ILE A 89 -10.61 -20.70 3.47
CA ILE A 89 -10.76 -19.85 2.29
C ILE A 89 -9.84 -20.38 1.19
N SER A 90 -10.33 -20.42 -0.04
CA SER A 90 -9.52 -20.62 -1.24
C SER A 90 -9.41 -19.33 -2.03
N ARG A 91 -8.16 -18.90 -2.27
CA ARG A 91 -7.82 -17.70 -3.05
C ARG A 91 -7.40 -18.00 -4.49
N ALA A 92 -7.19 -19.27 -4.83
CA ALA A 92 -6.67 -19.65 -6.14
C ALA A 92 -7.59 -19.16 -7.26
N GLY A 93 -7.04 -18.40 -8.21
CA GLY A 93 -7.80 -17.80 -9.31
C GLY A 93 -8.83 -16.74 -8.90
N THR A 94 -8.69 -16.12 -7.74
CA THR A 94 -9.59 -15.05 -7.24
C THR A 94 -8.89 -13.69 -7.21
N GLY A 95 -9.64 -12.60 -7.02
CA GLY A 95 -9.09 -11.25 -6.93
C GLY A 95 -8.11 -11.07 -5.76
N THR A 96 -8.21 -11.91 -4.72
CA THR A 96 -7.32 -11.88 -3.57
C THR A 96 -6.17 -12.90 -3.64
N GLU A 97 -5.95 -13.55 -4.78
CA GLU A 97 -4.84 -14.51 -4.97
C GLU A 97 -3.48 -13.89 -4.65
N GLY A 98 -3.27 -12.63 -5.04
CA GLY A 98 -2.04 -11.88 -4.78
C GLY A 98 -1.99 -11.18 -3.42
N PHE A 99 -3.09 -11.14 -2.66
CA PHE A 99 -3.14 -10.40 -1.41
C PHE A 99 -2.19 -10.99 -0.39
N SER A 100 -1.46 -10.12 0.31
CA SER A 100 -0.52 -10.50 1.36
C SER A 100 -1.19 -11.34 2.45
N THR A 101 -2.45 -11.02 2.77
CA THR A 101 -3.25 -11.83 3.69
C THR A 101 -4.72 -11.88 3.26
N VAL A 102 -5.33 -13.06 3.44
CA VAL A 102 -6.80 -13.22 3.52
C VAL A 102 -7.05 -14.33 4.51
N VAL A 103 -7.81 -14.03 5.55
CA VAL A 103 -8.03 -14.93 6.69
C VAL A 103 -9.51 -14.99 6.99
N GLY A 104 -9.99 -16.18 7.31
CA GLY A 104 -11.34 -16.39 7.85
C GLY A 104 -11.23 -16.97 9.26
N ALA A 105 -11.79 -16.26 10.23
CA ALA A 105 -11.83 -16.64 11.64
C ALA A 105 -13.27 -17.03 12.03
N PRO A 106 -13.54 -18.32 12.32
CA PRO A 106 -14.89 -18.75 12.69
C PRO A 106 -15.26 -18.22 14.09
N LEU A 107 -16.47 -17.67 14.19
CA LEU A 107 -17.14 -17.29 15.43
C LEU A 107 -18.35 -18.22 15.69
N THR A 108 -19.16 -17.89 16.70
CA THR A 108 -20.28 -18.75 17.14
C THR A 108 -21.38 -18.92 16.08
N ASP A 109 -21.67 -17.89 15.29
CA ASP A 109 -22.73 -17.90 14.26
C ASP A 109 -22.30 -17.35 12.89
N CYS A 110 -21.04 -16.94 12.74
CA CYS A 110 -20.49 -16.45 11.49
C CYS A 110 -19.01 -16.83 11.32
N VAL A 111 -18.42 -16.48 10.18
CA VAL A 111 -16.97 -16.39 10.00
C VAL A 111 -16.64 -14.94 9.64
N VAL A 112 -15.71 -14.34 10.37
CA VAL A 112 -15.15 -13.01 10.02
C VAL A 112 -14.07 -13.26 8.99
N ILE A 113 -14.19 -12.60 7.83
CA ILE A 113 -13.22 -12.69 6.76
C ILE A 113 -12.59 -11.34 6.55
N SER A 114 -11.26 -11.27 6.65
CA SER A 114 -10.50 -10.06 6.42
C SER A 114 -9.39 -10.32 5.40
N GLY A 115 -9.09 -9.34 4.56
CA GLY A 115 -8.01 -9.42 3.59
C GLY A 115 -7.30 -8.10 3.39
N PHE A 116 -6.02 -8.16 3.07
CA PHE A 116 -5.17 -7.01 2.81
C PHE A 116 -4.18 -7.31 1.68
N ALA A 117 -4.13 -6.39 0.71
CA ALA A 117 -3.37 -6.51 -0.52
C ALA A 117 -1.85 -6.46 -0.27
N GLY A 118 -1.39 -5.63 0.68
CA GLY A 118 0.02 -5.28 0.80
C GLY A 118 0.50 -4.56 -0.46
N SER A 119 1.51 -5.12 -1.16
CA SER A 119 1.98 -4.61 -2.45
C SER A 119 1.16 -5.07 -3.65
N ALA A 120 0.19 -5.97 -3.45
CA ALA A 120 -0.63 -6.49 -4.54
C ALA A 120 -1.52 -5.41 -5.15
N ALA A 121 -1.88 -5.59 -6.43
CA ALA A 121 -2.81 -4.71 -7.10
C ALA A 121 -4.17 -4.69 -6.37
N ALA A 122 -4.75 -3.50 -6.27
CA ALA A 122 -6.09 -3.33 -5.74
C ALA A 122 -7.14 -3.99 -6.63
N ILE A 123 -8.21 -4.46 -6.01
CA ILE A 123 -9.33 -5.05 -6.72
C ILE A 123 -10.23 -3.95 -7.27
N THR A 124 -10.46 -3.95 -8.57
CA THR A 124 -11.36 -3.02 -9.27
C THR A 124 -12.29 -3.79 -10.22
N GLY A 125 -13.55 -3.35 -10.30
CA GLY A 125 -14.58 -3.95 -11.16
C GLY A 125 -15.28 -5.16 -10.54
N ASP A 126 -15.76 -6.04 -11.40
CA ASP A 126 -16.47 -7.26 -11.01
C ASP A 126 -15.49 -8.43 -10.91
N VAL A 127 -15.30 -8.98 -9.71
CA VAL A 127 -14.38 -10.11 -9.50
C VAL A 127 -14.91 -11.08 -8.45
N VAL A 128 -14.52 -12.36 -8.55
CA VAL A 128 -14.61 -13.28 -7.41
C VAL A 128 -13.55 -12.84 -6.40
N LEU A 129 -13.98 -12.31 -5.26
CA LEU A 129 -13.11 -11.86 -4.19
C LEU A 129 -12.34 -13.05 -3.59
N LEU A 130 -13.05 -14.12 -3.23
CA LEU A 130 -12.52 -15.35 -2.65
C LEU A 130 -13.55 -16.49 -2.75
N ASN A 131 -13.16 -17.72 -2.44
CA ASN A 131 -14.10 -18.84 -2.22
C ASN A 131 -14.08 -19.28 -0.76
N ILE A 132 -15.25 -19.50 -0.16
CA ILE A 132 -15.39 -20.05 1.19
C ILE A 132 -15.67 -21.54 1.08
N LEU A 133 -14.93 -22.35 1.83
CA LEU A 133 -15.11 -23.80 1.89
C LEU A 133 -15.89 -24.19 3.15
N PHE A 134 -17.05 -24.80 2.97
CA PHE A 134 -17.89 -25.34 4.05
C PHE A 134 -18.00 -26.85 3.94
N GLU A 135 -17.81 -27.59 5.04
CA GLU A 135 -18.26 -28.98 5.11
C GLU A 135 -19.74 -29.02 5.52
N LEU A 136 -20.55 -29.77 4.78
CA LEU A 136 -21.96 -29.96 5.08
C LEU A 136 -22.14 -31.09 6.09
N SER A 137 -22.95 -30.85 7.13
CA SER A 137 -23.39 -31.92 8.02
C SER A 137 -24.07 -33.04 7.22
N SER A 138 -23.87 -34.30 7.65
CA SER A 138 -24.58 -35.45 7.07
C SER A 138 -26.11 -35.37 7.24
N SER A 139 -26.59 -34.54 8.17
CA SER A 139 -28.01 -34.26 8.38
C SER A 139 -28.51 -33.00 7.62
N ALA A 140 -27.64 -32.31 6.89
CA ALA A 140 -28.02 -31.12 6.14
C ALA A 140 -29.07 -31.46 5.07
N SER A 141 -30.08 -30.63 4.91
CA SER A 141 -31.12 -30.78 3.89
C SER A 141 -31.77 -29.44 3.58
N GLY A 142 -32.37 -29.32 2.40
CA GLY A 142 -33.09 -28.11 1.98
C GLY A 142 -32.18 -26.94 1.60
N LEU A 143 -32.73 -25.72 1.66
CA LEU A 143 -32.04 -24.48 1.33
C LEU A 143 -31.38 -23.89 2.58
N ILE A 144 -30.06 -23.71 2.54
CA ILE A 144 -29.28 -23.08 3.61
C ILE A 144 -28.83 -21.70 3.15
N SER A 145 -29.22 -20.64 3.86
CA SER A 145 -28.81 -19.26 3.54
C SER A 145 -27.38 -18.96 4.01
N ILE A 146 -26.65 -18.19 3.20
CA ILE A 146 -25.33 -17.63 3.52
C ILE A 146 -25.43 -16.11 3.36
N ILE A 147 -25.24 -15.36 4.45
CA ILE A 147 -25.54 -13.93 4.48
C ILE A 147 -24.25 -13.15 4.70
N PRO A 148 -23.80 -12.32 3.73
CA PRO A 148 -22.72 -11.38 3.95
C PRO A 148 -23.24 -10.14 4.69
N GLU A 149 -22.51 -9.69 5.70
CA GLU A 149 -22.87 -8.51 6.50
C GLU A 149 -21.62 -7.84 7.11
N ASN A 150 -21.83 -6.76 7.88
CA ASN A 150 -20.78 -6.04 8.60
C ASN A 150 -19.56 -5.69 7.72
N PHE A 151 -19.83 -5.10 6.54
CA PHE A 151 -18.77 -4.66 5.63
C PHE A 151 -18.00 -3.48 6.22
N LEU A 152 -16.68 -3.61 6.24
CA LEU A 152 -15.76 -2.59 6.73
C LEU A 152 -14.68 -2.33 5.67
N ASP A 153 -13.95 -1.24 5.88
CA ASP A 153 -12.81 -0.82 5.05
C ASP A 153 -13.22 -0.41 3.63
N ASP A 154 -12.45 -0.73 2.59
CA ASP A 154 -12.76 -0.34 1.19
C ASP A 154 -14.09 -0.92 0.66
N ILE A 155 -14.70 -1.87 1.37
CA ILE A 155 -16.05 -2.38 1.05
C ILE A 155 -17.12 -1.87 2.03
N ALA A 156 -16.80 -0.93 2.92
CA ALA A 156 -17.75 -0.33 3.82
C ALA A 156 -18.92 0.31 3.06
N GLY A 157 -20.14 0.08 3.55
CA GLY A 157 -21.35 0.55 2.89
C GLY A 157 -21.75 -0.23 1.64
N ALA A 158 -21.04 -1.32 1.30
CA ALA A 158 -21.43 -2.18 0.20
C ALA A 158 -22.83 -2.79 0.38
N GLN A 159 -23.52 -3.03 -0.73
CA GLN A 159 -24.80 -3.73 -0.70
C GLN A 159 -24.58 -5.24 -0.48
N ALA A 160 -25.23 -5.82 0.53
CA ALA A 160 -25.25 -7.27 0.75
C ALA A 160 -26.19 -7.98 -0.22
N ILE A 161 -25.69 -9.03 -0.89
CA ILE A 161 -26.49 -9.96 -1.68
C ILE A 161 -26.23 -11.38 -1.16
N SER A 162 -27.21 -11.93 -0.47
CA SER A 162 -27.12 -13.26 0.15
C SER A 162 -27.11 -14.39 -0.87
N GLY A 163 -26.32 -15.41 -0.57
CA GLY A 163 -26.23 -16.65 -1.31
C GLY A 163 -26.93 -17.79 -0.60
N SER A 164 -26.83 -18.98 -1.18
CA SER A 164 -27.43 -20.17 -0.60
C SER A 164 -26.79 -21.48 -1.06
N ILE A 165 -26.93 -22.53 -0.25
CA ILE A 165 -26.63 -23.89 -0.65
C ILE A 165 -27.95 -24.65 -0.73
N MET A 166 -28.26 -25.19 -1.91
CA MET A 166 -29.33 -26.18 -2.06
C MET A 166 -28.74 -27.57 -1.79
N VAL A 167 -29.19 -28.22 -0.72
CA VAL A 167 -28.71 -29.54 -0.34
C VAL A 167 -29.61 -30.61 -0.97
N ASN A 168 -29.07 -31.33 -1.95
CA ASN A 168 -29.76 -32.42 -2.63
C ASN A 168 -29.58 -33.73 -1.83
N GLU A 169 -30.62 -34.55 -1.75
CA GLU A 169 -30.48 -35.89 -1.16
C GLU A 169 -29.41 -36.70 -1.92
N ALA A 170 -28.50 -37.33 -1.17
CA ALA A 170 -27.54 -38.26 -1.74
C ALA A 170 -28.32 -39.41 -2.39
N ILE A 171 -28.19 -39.59 -3.71
CA ILE A 171 -28.79 -40.73 -4.40
C ILE A 171 -28.14 -41.99 -3.80
N PRO A 172 -28.89 -42.93 -3.19
CA PRO A 172 -28.31 -44.14 -2.64
C PRO A 172 -27.56 -44.90 -3.75
N PRO A 173 -26.35 -45.42 -3.46
CA PRO A 173 -25.51 -46.03 -4.49
C PRO A 173 -26.28 -47.16 -5.16
N THR A 174 -26.57 -46.97 -6.45
CA THR A 174 -27.19 -48.02 -7.26
C THR A 174 -26.17 -49.15 -7.39
N THR A 175 -26.52 -50.33 -6.88
CA THR A 175 -25.72 -51.55 -6.92
C THR A 175 -25.35 -51.89 -8.38
N THR A 176 -24.15 -51.48 -8.80
CA THR A 176 -23.67 -51.71 -10.16
C THR A 176 -23.13 -53.13 -10.24
N PHE A 177 -23.81 -54.00 -10.97
CA PHE A 177 -23.37 -55.36 -11.26
C PHE A 177 -22.01 -55.34 -11.97
N THR A 178 -21.01 -55.95 -11.33
CA THR A 178 -19.67 -56.19 -11.85
C THR A 178 -19.74 -57.05 -13.12
N ARG A 179 -19.47 -56.47 -14.29
CA ARG A 179 -19.16 -57.26 -15.50
C ARG A 179 -17.67 -57.60 -15.50
N THR A 180 -17.41 -58.89 -15.64
CA THR A 180 -16.10 -59.54 -15.76
C THR A 180 -15.28 -58.96 -16.90
N SER A 181 -14.03 -58.59 -16.63
CA SER A 181 -13.09 -58.04 -17.59
C SER A 181 -12.61 -59.10 -18.59
N THR A 182 -12.59 -58.72 -19.87
CA THR A 182 -12.01 -59.48 -21.00
C THR A 182 -10.54 -59.04 -21.17
N PRO A 183 -9.59 -59.96 -21.44
CA PRO A 183 -8.17 -59.62 -21.50
C PRO A 183 -7.84 -58.75 -22.72
N THR A 184 -7.07 -57.67 -22.50
CA THR A 184 -6.60 -56.72 -23.52
C THR A 184 -5.15 -57.06 -23.90
N PRO A 185 -4.73 -56.97 -25.18
CA PRO A 185 -3.46 -57.52 -25.66
C PRO A 185 -2.23 -56.67 -25.27
N THR A 186 -1.13 -57.41 -25.12
CA THR A 186 0.24 -57.00 -24.78
C THR A 186 0.80 -55.89 -25.68
N ARG A 187 1.32 -54.82 -25.07
CA ARG A 187 2.09 -53.76 -25.76
C ARG A 187 3.60 -54.03 -25.67
N ILE A 188 4.27 -53.73 -26.77
CA ILE A 188 5.70 -53.87 -27.09
C ILE A 188 6.55 -52.85 -26.30
N PRO A 189 7.80 -53.17 -25.88
CA PRO A 189 8.63 -52.27 -25.09
C PRO A 189 9.17 -51.08 -25.90
N SER A 190 9.06 -49.87 -25.34
CA SER A 190 9.64 -48.63 -25.87
C SER A 190 10.93 -48.28 -25.13
N MET A 191 11.92 -47.79 -25.88
CA MET A 191 13.30 -47.59 -25.45
C MET A 191 13.48 -46.58 -24.31
N THR A 192 14.43 -46.91 -23.43
CA THR A 192 14.95 -46.15 -22.29
C THR A 192 15.73 -44.90 -22.74
N PRO A 193 15.42 -43.70 -22.23
CA PRO A 193 16.35 -42.56 -22.33
C PRO A 193 17.35 -42.57 -21.17
N THR A 194 18.60 -42.36 -21.54
CA THR A 194 19.79 -42.28 -20.68
C THR A 194 19.75 -41.05 -19.76
N SER A 195 19.97 -41.24 -18.46
CA SER A 195 20.10 -40.17 -17.48
C SER A 195 21.38 -39.37 -17.68
N THR A 196 21.25 -38.06 -17.91
CA THR A 196 22.37 -37.10 -17.89
C THR A 196 22.57 -36.59 -16.46
N SER A 197 23.82 -36.54 -16.00
CA SER A 197 24.23 -36.16 -14.65
C SER A 197 24.01 -34.68 -14.34
N THR A 198 23.25 -34.40 -13.28
CA THR A 198 23.02 -33.07 -12.70
C THR A 198 24.26 -32.57 -11.95
N PRO A 199 24.76 -31.34 -12.17
CA PRO A 199 25.89 -30.80 -11.42
C PRO A 199 25.49 -30.39 -10.00
N THR A 200 26.42 -30.62 -9.08
CA THR A 200 26.39 -30.36 -7.64
C THR A 200 26.14 -28.88 -7.30
N PRO A 201 25.26 -28.54 -6.34
CA PRO A 201 25.09 -27.16 -5.89
C PRO A 201 26.33 -26.66 -5.12
N THR A 202 26.80 -25.47 -5.49
CA THR A 202 27.88 -24.74 -4.83
C THR A 202 27.31 -24.01 -3.60
N PRO A 203 27.96 -24.03 -2.42
CA PRO A 203 27.42 -23.43 -1.21
C PRO A 203 27.28 -21.90 -1.35
N ILE A 204 26.08 -21.40 -1.03
CA ILE A 204 25.73 -19.97 -0.99
C ILE A 204 26.38 -19.35 0.27
N PRO A 205 27.11 -18.22 0.16
CA PRO A 205 27.69 -17.55 1.32
C PRO A 205 26.60 -16.88 2.16
N THR A 206 26.57 -17.21 3.45
CA THR A 206 25.75 -16.60 4.49
C THR A 206 26.10 -15.12 4.64
N ARG A 207 25.13 -14.20 4.44
CA ARG A 207 25.33 -12.78 4.70
C ARG A 207 25.16 -12.49 6.20
N THR A 208 26.15 -11.81 6.75
CA THR A 208 26.15 -11.21 8.08
C THR A 208 25.42 -9.87 8.02
N SER A 209 24.32 -9.71 8.78
CA SER A 209 23.65 -8.42 8.95
C SER A 209 24.47 -7.49 9.84
N SER A 210 24.85 -6.33 9.31
CA SER A 210 25.47 -5.24 10.07
C SER A 210 24.37 -4.29 10.57
N PRO A 211 24.27 -3.97 11.88
CA PRO A 211 23.23 -3.08 12.41
C PRO A 211 23.79 -1.68 12.68
N THR A 212 23.20 -0.60 12.16
CA THR A 212 23.47 0.79 12.59
C THR A 212 22.44 1.77 11.95
N SER A 213 21.79 2.79 12.54
CA SER A 213 21.28 3.14 13.89
C SER A 213 20.48 4.48 13.82
N LEU A 214 19.24 4.51 14.37
CA LEU A 214 18.27 5.55 14.87
C LEU A 214 18.71 7.04 15.12
N PRO A 215 17.81 8.05 15.41
CA PRO A 215 16.33 8.03 15.57
C PRO A 215 15.48 9.20 15.00
N ALA A 216 14.24 8.88 14.60
CA ALA A 216 13.03 9.69 14.85
C ALA A 216 12.03 8.74 15.56
N SER A 217 11.17 9.23 16.45
CA SER A 217 10.43 8.47 17.45
C SER A 217 9.43 7.45 16.89
N SER A 218 9.92 6.34 16.35
CA SER A 218 9.13 5.19 15.95
C SER A 218 8.72 4.37 17.18
N SER A 219 7.52 3.79 17.13
CA SER A 219 7.07 2.87 18.15
C SER A 219 8.05 1.68 18.24
N THR A 220 8.14 1.05 19.41
CA THR A 220 9.03 -0.10 19.62
C THR A 220 8.21 -1.31 19.98
N ILE A 221 8.40 -2.41 19.24
CA ILE A 221 7.84 -3.72 19.58
C ILE A 221 8.89 -4.48 20.37
N GLN A 222 8.58 -4.78 21.63
CA GLN A 222 9.47 -5.50 22.53
C GLN A 222 8.85 -6.82 22.95
N VAL A 223 9.56 -7.91 22.66
CA VAL A 223 9.18 -9.22 23.17
C VAL A 223 9.66 -9.38 24.61
N GLY A 224 8.79 -9.88 25.48
CA GLY A 224 9.11 -10.15 26.87
C GLY A 224 10.15 -11.28 27.05
N VAL A 225 10.54 -11.48 28.30
CA VAL A 225 11.38 -12.61 28.72
C VAL A 225 10.60 -13.44 29.72
N VAL A 226 10.50 -14.75 29.46
CA VAL A 226 9.79 -15.68 30.33
C VAL A 226 10.62 -16.95 30.51
N ALA A 227 10.47 -17.61 31.66
CA ALA A 227 11.10 -18.89 31.95
C ALA A 227 10.05 -19.97 32.16
N GLY A 228 10.35 -21.18 31.72
CA GLY A 228 9.49 -22.36 31.90
C GLY A 228 10.28 -23.66 31.83
N LYS A 229 9.58 -24.77 32.07
CA LYS A 229 10.12 -26.12 31.99
C LYS A 229 9.62 -26.83 30.74
N THR A 230 10.28 -27.91 30.37
CA THR A 230 9.83 -28.77 29.29
C THR A 230 8.41 -29.27 29.55
N GLY A 231 7.53 -29.16 28.54
CA GLY A 231 6.10 -29.49 28.65
C GLY A 231 5.21 -28.37 29.19
N ASP A 232 5.76 -27.26 29.70
CA ASP A 232 4.95 -26.13 30.17
C ASP A 232 4.24 -25.42 29.02
N THR A 233 3.11 -24.79 29.34
CA THR A 233 2.47 -23.76 28.51
C THR A 233 2.79 -22.39 29.09
N LEU A 234 3.34 -21.49 28.28
CA LEU A 234 3.81 -20.17 28.68
C LEU A 234 3.05 -19.04 27.99
N SER A 235 2.87 -17.94 28.70
CA SER A 235 2.32 -16.69 28.18
C SER A 235 3.44 -15.68 28.01
N LEU A 236 3.84 -15.43 26.76
CA LEU A 236 4.87 -14.46 26.40
C LEU A 236 4.24 -13.09 26.08
N PRO A 237 4.46 -12.04 26.88
CA PRO A 237 3.92 -10.72 26.59
C PRO A 237 4.70 -10.05 25.45
N ILE A 238 3.97 -9.43 24.51
CA ILE A 238 4.51 -8.54 23.50
C ILE A 238 4.13 -7.11 23.88
N HIS A 239 5.13 -6.25 24.02
CA HIS A 239 4.97 -4.86 24.44
C HIS A 239 5.07 -3.92 23.25
N ILE A 240 4.26 -2.87 23.27
CA ILE A 240 4.41 -1.68 22.44
C ILE A 240 4.91 -0.55 23.33
N ALA A 241 5.90 0.21 22.85
CA ALA A 241 6.30 1.48 23.44
C ALA A 241 6.10 2.60 22.42
N ASN A 242 5.62 3.76 22.88
CA ASN A 242 5.27 4.91 22.05
C ASN A 242 4.29 4.55 20.92
N GLY A 243 3.25 3.75 21.21
CA GLY A 243 2.13 3.58 20.30
C GLY A 243 1.45 4.92 20.04
N MET A 244 1.06 5.17 18.79
CA MET A 244 0.36 6.39 18.37
C MET A 244 -0.86 5.94 17.57
N ASP A 245 -2.05 6.04 18.17
CA ASP A 245 -3.34 5.54 17.64
C ASP A 245 -3.26 4.20 16.91
N ILE A 246 -2.63 3.17 17.49
CA ILE A 246 -2.54 1.86 16.82
C ILE A 246 -3.95 1.25 16.76
N ARG A 247 -4.55 1.19 15.58
CA ARG A 247 -5.87 0.59 15.31
C ARG A 247 -5.77 -0.69 14.50
N ALA A 248 -4.69 -0.86 13.76
CA ALA A 248 -4.40 -2.07 13.04
C ALA A 248 -2.89 -2.34 13.04
N PHE A 249 -2.53 -3.62 13.02
CA PHE A 249 -1.13 -4.02 12.97
C PHE A 249 -0.97 -5.38 12.33
N SER A 250 0.19 -5.59 11.72
CA SER A 250 0.66 -6.93 11.40
C SER A 250 2.16 -7.05 11.67
N LEU A 251 2.59 -8.21 12.17
CA LEU A 251 4.00 -8.53 12.39
C LEU A 251 4.23 -10.04 12.30
N GLU A 252 5.49 -10.43 12.11
CA GLU A 252 5.92 -11.82 12.18
C GLU A 252 6.76 -12.05 13.44
N LEU A 253 6.60 -13.21 14.09
CA LEU A 253 7.51 -13.67 15.13
C LEU A 253 8.26 -14.91 14.65
N ARG A 254 9.58 -14.81 14.51
CA ARG A 254 10.47 -15.96 14.27
C ARG A 254 10.88 -16.62 15.58
N PHE A 255 10.84 -17.95 15.58
CA PHE A 255 11.25 -18.77 16.71
C PHE A 255 11.59 -20.21 16.25
N ASP A 256 12.25 -21.00 17.09
CA ASP A 256 12.54 -22.41 16.78
C ASP A 256 11.30 -23.30 17.00
N VAL A 257 10.55 -23.52 15.92
CA VAL A 257 9.32 -24.33 15.90
C VAL A 257 9.53 -25.78 16.38
N ASN A 258 10.76 -26.30 16.36
CA ASN A 258 11.06 -27.66 16.83
C ASN A 258 11.20 -27.74 18.36
N GLN A 259 11.31 -26.60 19.03
CA GLN A 259 11.59 -26.51 20.48
C GLN A 259 10.44 -25.83 21.23
N ILE A 260 9.72 -24.93 20.55
CA ILE A 260 8.59 -24.21 21.09
C ILE A 260 7.49 -24.13 20.04
N GLN A 261 6.25 -24.40 20.44
CA GLN A 261 5.10 -24.50 19.55
C GLN A 261 4.07 -23.41 19.87
N PHE A 262 3.71 -22.61 18.86
CA PHE A 262 2.63 -21.63 18.98
C PHE A 262 1.28 -22.32 19.22
N ILE A 263 0.48 -21.80 20.15
CA ILE A 263 -0.89 -22.25 20.41
C ILE A 263 -1.92 -21.23 19.92
N HIS A 264 -1.95 -20.04 20.52
CA HIS A 264 -2.90 -18.97 20.20
C HIS A 264 -2.43 -17.62 20.75
N ILE A 265 -3.18 -16.56 20.44
CA ILE A 265 -3.02 -15.23 21.02
C ILE A 265 -3.99 -15.06 22.19
N ASP A 266 -3.46 -14.68 23.36
CA ASP A 266 -4.25 -14.24 24.52
C ASP A 266 -4.27 -12.72 24.59
N ARG A 267 -5.48 -12.17 24.68
CA ARG A 267 -5.77 -10.73 24.72
C ARG A 267 -6.36 -10.28 26.07
N ALA A 268 -6.52 -11.19 27.03
CA ALA A 268 -7.04 -10.83 28.34
C ALA A 268 -6.08 -9.88 29.07
N GLY A 269 -6.59 -8.71 29.47
CA GLY A 269 -5.81 -7.66 30.13
C GLY A 269 -4.68 -7.06 29.28
N THR A 270 -4.82 -7.03 27.95
CA THR A 270 -3.89 -6.38 27.01
C THR A 270 -4.55 -5.15 26.37
N ALA A 271 -3.76 -4.30 25.70
CA ALA A 271 -4.28 -3.13 25.00
C ALA A 271 -5.24 -3.49 23.84
N THR A 272 -5.11 -4.70 23.31
CA THR A 272 -5.98 -5.26 22.26
C THR A 272 -7.16 -6.06 22.81
N GLU A 273 -7.41 -6.05 24.13
CA GLU A 273 -8.52 -6.80 24.75
C GLU A 273 -9.88 -6.46 24.14
N ASN A 274 -10.07 -5.23 23.64
CA ASN A 274 -11.31 -4.76 23.03
C ASN A 274 -11.25 -4.68 21.50
N PHE A 275 -10.15 -5.08 20.87
CA PHE A 275 -10.05 -5.09 19.42
C PHE A 275 -11.08 -6.06 18.82
N SER A 276 -11.62 -5.75 17.65
CA SER A 276 -12.49 -6.67 16.93
C SER A 276 -11.79 -7.98 16.57
N SER A 277 -10.48 -7.94 16.29
CA SER A 277 -9.70 -9.13 15.97
C SER A 277 -8.25 -9.00 16.43
N VAL A 278 -7.68 -10.09 16.95
CA VAL A 278 -6.22 -10.31 17.02
C VAL A 278 -5.98 -11.80 16.79
N VAL A 279 -5.30 -12.15 15.70
CA VAL A 279 -5.16 -13.53 15.25
C VAL A 279 -3.69 -13.83 14.95
N GLY A 280 -3.21 -14.98 15.42
CA GLY A 280 -1.91 -15.52 15.07
C GLY A 280 -2.06 -16.76 14.18
N VAL A 281 -1.36 -16.78 13.04
CA VAL A 281 -1.36 -17.89 12.07
C VAL A 281 0.03 -18.51 12.03
N PRO A 282 0.20 -19.77 12.48
CA PRO A 282 1.50 -20.43 12.42
C PRO A 282 1.85 -20.79 10.97
N LEU A 283 3.08 -20.51 10.60
CA LEU A 283 3.75 -20.94 9.38
C LEU A 283 4.88 -21.92 9.73
N THR A 284 5.61 -22.40 8.72
CA THR A 284 6.65 -23.42 8.88
C THR A 284 7.78 -23.01 9.83
N ASP A 285 8.11 -21.73 9.93
CA ASP A 285 9.26 -21.21 10.70
C ASP A 285 8.94 -19.96 11.56
N ARG A 286 7.67 -19.55 11.61
CA ARG A 286 7.23 -18.31 12.26
C ARG A 286 5.73 -18.32 12.54
N VAL A 287 5.23 -17.30 13.23
CA VAL A 287 3.80 -16.97 13.31
C VAL A 287 3.58 -15.56 12.76
N VAL A 288 2.57 -15.39 11.91
CA VAL A 288 2.09 -14.07 11.47
C VAL A 288 0.97 -13.65 12.40
N ILE A 289 1.06 -12.45 12.97
CA ILE A 289 0.07 -11.94 13.93
C ILE A 289 -0.49 -10.64 13.38
N SER A 290 -1.82 -10.57 13.27
CA SER A 290 -2.52 -9.37 12.81
C SER A 290 -3.62 -8.99 13.79
N GLY A 291 -3.79 -7.70 14.03
CA GLY A 291 -4.84 -7.16 14.89
C GLY A 291 -5.58 -6.00 14.25
N PHE A 292 -6.85 -5.85 14.59
CA PHE A 292 -7.74 -4.80 14.09
C PHE A 292 -8.72 -4.36 15.18
N ALA A 293 -8.75 -3.07 15.46
CA ALA A 293 -9.52 -2.45 16.53
C ALA A 293 -11.03 -2.45 16.26
N GLY A 294 -11.45 -2.37 14.99
CA GLY A 294 -12.83 -2.09 14.63
C GLY A 294 -13.31 -0.79 15.24
N SER A 295 -14.36 -0.83 16.05
CA SER A 295 -14.89 0.35 16.75
C SER A 295 -14.15 0.69 18.05
N ALA A 296 -13.14 -0.08 18.45
CA ALA A 296 -12.35 0.23 19.64
C ALA A 296 -11.47 1.47 19.42
N GLY A 297 -11.12 2.16 20.51
CA GLY A 297 -10.10 3.20 20.50
C GLY A 297 -8.73 2.62 20.10
N GLY A 298 -7.90 3.40 19.40
CA GLY A 298 -6.54 2.98 19.11
C GLY A 298 -5.68 2.98 20.38
N ILE A 299 -4.53 2.30 20.28
CA ILE A 299 -3.63 2.10 21.40
C ILE A 299 -2.63 3.26 21.43
N GLU A 300 -2.59 3.95 22.57
CA GLU A 300 -1.71 5.08 22.82
C GLU A 300 -0.63 4.74 23.86
N GLY A 301 0.59 5.21 23.62
CA GLY A 301 1.70 5.10 24.57
C GLY A 301 2.23 3.68 24.77
N ASN A 302 2.62 3.37 26.01
CA ASN A 302 3.28 2.11 26.35
C ASN A 302 2.26 1.11 26.90
N ALA A 303 2.22 -0.10 26.34
CA ALA A 303 1.30 -1.14 26.81
C ALA A 303 1.80 -2.56 26.50
N VAL A 304 1.16 -3.57 27.11
CA VAL A 304 1.19 -4.95 26.58
C VAL A 304 0.23 -4.98 25.39
N LEU A 305 0.76 -5.13 24.18
CA LEU A 305 -0.02 -5.14 22.95
C LEU A 305 -0.90 -6.40 22.88
N PHE A 306 -0.30 -7.59 23.01
CA PHE A 306 -0.97 -8.88 23.15
C PHE A 306 -0.04 -9.89 23.84
N LYS A 307 -0.54 -11.08 24.19
CA LYS A 307 0.28 -12.20 24.70
C LYS A 307 0.25 -13.35 23.71
N VAL A 308 1.38 -14.03 23.54
CA VAL A 308 1.50 -15.22 22.70
C VAL A 308 1.62 -16.45 23.60
N ILE A 309 0.76 -17.43 23.38
CA ILE A 309 0.77 -18.67 24.16
C ILE A 309 1.58 -19.74 23.41
N PHE A 310 2.61 -20.28 24.07
CA PHE A 310 3.48 -21.33 23.54
C PHE A 310 3.46 -22.58 24.42
N THR A 311 3.69 -23.76 23.84
CA THR A 311 4.11 -24.98 24.57
C THR A 311 5.61 -25.23 24.36
N ILE A 312 6.32 -25.60 25.42
CA ILE A 312 7.74 -26.00 25.34
C ILE A 312 7.84 -27.51 25.05
N GLN A 313 8.61 -27.87 24.02
CA GLN A 313 8.82 -29.28 23.65
C GLN A 313 9.64 -30.02 24.71
N ALA A 314 9.42 -31.33 24.83
CA ALA A 314 10.06 -32.17 25.85
C ALA A 314 11.60 -32.18 25.76
N THR A 315 12.15 -31.89 24.58
CA THR A 315 13.58 -31.88 24.29
C THR A 315 14.24 -30.51 24.42
N ALA A 316 13.46 -29.46 24.68
CA ALA A 316 13.97 -28.09 24.70
C ALA A 316 14.78 -27.81 25.97
N LEU A 317 15.97 -27.23 25.82
CA LEU A 317 16.83 -26.78 26.92
C LEU A 317 17.63 -25.55 26.48
N GLY A 318 17.73 -24.55 27.36
CA GLY A 318 18.46 -23.32 27.09
C GLY A 318 17.56 -22.16 26.67
N GLN A 319 18.14 -21.16 26.01
CA GLN A 319 17.45 -19.92 25.63
C GLN A 319 17.02 -19.96 24.16
N TYR A 320 15.74 -19.71 23.92
CA TYR A 320 15.14 -19.67 22.59
C TYR A 320 14.74 -18.24 22.24
N PRO A 321 15.43 -17.57 21.31
CA PRO A 321 15.11 -16.20 20.93
C PRO A 321 13.78 -16.14 20.18
N ILE A 322 13.00 -15.09 20.47
CA ILE A 322 11.76 -14.77 19.78
C ILE A 322 11.96 -13.39 19.16
N THR A 323 12.09 -13.36 17.84
CA THR A 323 12.43 -12.14 17.10
C THR A 323 11.20 -11.62 16.37
N PRO A 324 10.73 -10.41 16.71
CA PRO A 324 9.68 -9.74 15.95
C PRO A 324 10.27 -9.08 14.70
N GLU A 325 9.61 -9.23 13.57
CA GLU A 325 10.02 -8.69 12.28
C GLU A 325 8.82 -8.34 11.40
N ASN A 326 9.08 -7.75 10.23
CA ASN A 326 8.07 -7.46 9.21
C ASN A 326 6.85 -6.70 9.75
N PHE A 327 7.12 -5.59 10.44
CA PHE A 327 6.08 -4.71 10.96
C PHE A 327 5.37 -3.97 9.83
N LEU A 328 4.05 -4.02 9.84
CA LEU A 328 3.17 -3.38 8.87
C LEU A 328 2.08 -2.59 9.59
N ASP A 329 1.38 -1.76 8.82
CA ASP A 329 0.24 -0.94 9.28
C ASP A 329 0.69 0.14 10.29
N ASP A 330 -0.11 0.47 11.30
CA ASP A 330 0.22 1.50 12.29
C ASP A 330 1.51 1.24 13.09
N ILE A 331 2.06 0.02 13.03
CA ILE A 331 3.38 -0.30 13.60
C ILE A 331 4.50 -0.43 12.56
N ALA A 332 4.25 -0.07 11.29
CA ALA A 332 5.27 -0.09 10.26
C ALA A 332 6.48 0.77 10.65
N GLY A 333 7.69 0.26 10.40
CA GLY A 333 8.91 0.93 10.83
C GLY A 333 9.18 0.91 12.35
N ALA A 334 8.37 0.17 13.12
CA ALA A 334 8.65 -0.03 14.54
C ALA A 334 10.04 -0.66 14.75
N ARG A 335 10.68 -0.27 15.84
CA ARG A 335 11.93 -0.90 16.25
C ARG A 335 11.64 -2.26 16.88
N ALA A 336 12.33 -3.31 16.42
CA ALA A 336 12.30 -4.63 17.04
C ALA A 336 13.23 -4.72 18.27
N ILE A 337 12.72 -5.28 19.36
CA ILE A 337 13.52 -5.79 20.48
C ILE A 337 13.21 -7.27 20.68
N THR A 338 14.18 -8.12 20.35
CA THR A 338 14.14 -9.57 20.56
C THR A 338 14.12 -9.89 22.05
N GLY A 339 13.21 -10.79 22.42
CA GLY A 339 13.13 -11.42 23.73
C GLY A 339 13.49 -12.89 23.64
N TRP A 340 13.29 -13.65 24.72
CA TRP A 340 13.57 -15.08 24.72
C TRP A 340 12.71 -15.84 25.72
N ILE A 341 12.55 -17.13 25.43
CA ILE A 341 12.05 -18.12 26.39
C ILE A 341 13.25 -18.86 26.96
N GLU A 342 13.43 -18.84 28.27
CA GLU A 342 14.42 -19.63 28.98
C GLU A 342 13.81 -20.96 29.43
N VAL A 343 14.31 -22.07 28.89
CA VAL A 343 13.88 -23.42 29.24
C VAL A 343 14.87 -24.02 30.22
N VAL A 344 14.43 -24.20 31.46
CA VAL A 344 15.23 -24.80 32.53
C VAL A 344 14.87 -26.27 32.71
N GLU A 345 15.89 -27.08 33.02
CA GLU A 345 15.67 -28.45 33.46
C GLU A 345 14.95 -28.46 34.82
N ASN A 346 14.37 -29.61 35.21
CA ASN A 346 13.58 -29.80 36.44
C ASN A 346 14.38 -29.58 37.76
N GLY A 347 14.80 -28.34 38.01
CA GLY A 347 15.31 -27.79 39.27
C GLY A 347 14.69 -26.42 39.52
N ASN A 348 14.52 -26.04 40.79
CA ASN A 348 13.77 -24.84 41.21
C ASN A 348 14.10 -23.55 40.42
N PRO A 349 13.09 -22.72 40.07
CA PRO A 349 13.32 -21.45 39.41
C PRO A 349 14.16 -20.53 40.30
N ILE A 350 15.26 -19.99 39.76
CA ILE A 350 15.98 -18.89 40.39
C ILE A 350 15.10 -17.66 40.23
N ALA A 351 14.68 -17.08 41.36
CA ALA A 351 13.93 -15.83 41.38
C ALA A 351 14.71 -14.73 40.64
N THR A 352 14.22 -14.33 39.46
CA THR A 352 14.77 -13.21 38.70
C THR A 352 14.50 -11.94 39.50
N ALA A 353 15.56 -11.23 39.89
CA ALA A 353 15.45 -9.96 40.60
C ALA A 353 14.74 -8.92 39.71
N THR A 354 13.63 -8.39 40.21
CA THR A 354 12.95 -7.23 39.62
C THR A 354 13.91 -6.04 39.65
N VAL A 355 14.48 -5.68 38.51
CA VAL A 355 15.25 -4.44 38.37
C VAL A 355 14.26 -3.28 38.35
N ALA A 356 14.34 -2.41 39.38
CA ALA A 356 13.55 -1.19 39.45
C ALA A 356 13.90 -0.23 38.28
N PRO A 357 12.93 0.56 37.78
CA PRO A 357 13.18 1.51 36.71
C PRO A 357 14.26 2.52 37.11
N PRO A 358 15.16 2.93 36.20
CA PRO A 358 16.14 3.97 36.50
C PRO A 358 15.42 5.29 36.82
N THR A 359 15.73 5.85 37.99
CA THR A 359 15.30 7.20 38.38
C THR A 359 15.83 8.22 37.36
N PRO A 360 15.00 9.16 36.87
CA PRO A 360 15.45 10.19 35.94
C PRO A 360 16.59 11.02 36.54
N PRO A 361 17.65 11.36 35.78
CA PRO A 361 18.71 12.23 36.28
C PRO A 361 18.13 13.62 36.60
N ALA A 362 18.40 14.09 37.82
CA ALA A 362 18.02 15.42 38.27
C ALA A 362 18.76 16.47 37.42
N PHE A 363 18.00 17.32 36.72
CA PHE A 363 18.55 18.49 36.03
C PHE A 363 19.19 19.43 37.06
N THR A 364 20.50 19.59 36.94
CA THR A 364 21.27 20.58 37.70
C THR A 364 21.14 21.93 36.96
N PRO A 365 20.68 23.01 37.59
CA PRO A 365 20.49 24.29 36.92
C PRO A 365 21.83 24.85 36.43
N THR A 366 21.95 25.07 35.12
CA THR A 366 23.10 25.72 34.48
C THR A 366 23.16 27.18 34.90
N ALA A 367 24.35 27.62 35.34
CA ALA A 367 24.61 28.98 35.79
C ALA A 367 24.47 30.00 34.65
N THR A 368 23.70 31.05 34.92
CA THR A 368 23.58 32.28 34.13
C THR A 368 24.95 32.93 33.93
N GLN A 369 25.39 33.07 32.68
CA GLN A 369 26.57 33.88 32.36
C GLN A 369 26.19 35.35 32.17
N THR A 370 26.90 36.19 32.90
CA THR A 370 26.88 37.66 32.90
C THR A 370 27.43 38.22 31.58
N PRO A 371 26.83 39.28 30.99
CA PRO A 371 27.31 39.87 29.74
C PRO A 371 28.61 40.68 29.94
N ILE A 372 29.57 40.50 29.03
CA ILE A 372 30.81 41.28 28.93
C ILE A 372 30.62 42.38 27.86
N PRO A 373 31.06 43.63 28.09
CA PRO A 373 30.74 44.77 27.23
C PRO A 373 31.60 44.89 25.96
N THR A 374 30.97 45.61 25.03
CA THR A 374 31.27 45.94 23.63
C THR A 374 32.62 46.59 23.36
N PHE A 375 33.24 46.23 22.22
CA PHE A 375 34.22 47.06 21.51
C PHE A 375 33.70 47.40 20.10
N VAL A 376 33.74 48.68 19.76
CA VAL A 376 33.13 49.30 18.56
C VAL A 376 34.19 49.56 17.48
N LYS A 377 33.89 49.29 16.20
CA LYS A 377 34.58 49.81 14.98
C LYS A 377 33.60 49.79 13.78
N PRO A 378 33.78 50.60 12.71
CA PRO A 378 32.72 51.49 12.21
C PRO A 378 32.07 51.06 10.88
N LEU A 379 30.76 51.33 10.83
CA LEU A 379 29.88 51.82 9.75
C LEU A 379 30.29 51.66 8.26
N PHE A 380 29.63 50.71 7.59
CA PHE A 380 29.04 50.80 6.23
C PHE A 380 27.80 49.84 6.24
N SER A 381 26.54 50.32 6.24
CA SER A 381 25.63 50.57 5.10
C SER A 381 25.27 49.32 4.26
N PRO A 382 23.99 49.08 3.88
CA PRO A 382 22.74 49.08 4.65
C PRO A 382 22.46 47.69 5.25
N THR A 383 21.64 47.64 6.30
CA THR A 383 21.16 46.39 6.92
C THR A 383 20.38 45.57 5.88
N PRO A 384 20.78 44.34 5.53
CA PRO A 384 19.86 43.42 4.86
C PRO A 384 18.72 43.16 5.84
N THR A 385 17.50 43.51 5.42
CA THR A 385 16.27 43.04 6.06
C THR A 385 16.45 41.55 6.37
N PRO A 386 16.15 41.07 7.59
CA PRO A 386 16.33 39.65 7.90
C PRO A 386 15.58 38.84 6.84
N PHE A 387 16.31 38.01 6.09
CA PHE A 387 15.72 37.05 5.16
C PHE A 387 14.67 36.27 5.95
N GLN A 388 13.40 36.54 5.68
CA GLN A 388 12.33 35.63 6.08
C GLN A 388 12.69 34.29 5.42
N ASN A 389 12.65 33.18 6.17
CA ASN A 389 12.84 31.85 5.60
C ASN A 389 11.92 31.72 4.38
N GLN A 390 12.51 31.66 3.17
CA GLN A 390 11.75 31.40 1.95
C GLN A 390 11.15 30.00 2.11
N SER A 391 9.82 29.94 2.09
CA SER A 391 9.07 28.73 2.40
C SER A 391 7.85 28.66 1.50
N ILE A 392 7.46 27.42 1.19
CA ILE A 392 6.13 27.10 0.67
C ILE A 392 5.27 26.77 1.88
N PHE A 393 4.04 27.26 1.86
CA PHE A 393 3.00 26.96 2.84
C PHE A 393 1.84 26.29 2.12
N ILE A 394 1.18 25.37 2.80
CA ILE A 394 -0.03 24.74 2.29
C ILE A 394 -1.17 25.15 3.22
N TYR A 395 -2.26 25.66 2.65
CA TYR A 395 -3.48 25.95 3.40
C TYR A 395 -4.63 25.14 2.81
N ASP A 396 -5.66 24.97 3.62
CA ASP A 396 -6.95 24.43 3.21
C ASP A 396 -7.54 25.39 2.15
N ASN A 397 -7.90 26.62 2.55
CA ASN A 397 -8.65 27.54 1.67
C ASN A 397 -7.82 28.69 1.07
N ALA A 398 -8.37 29.28 0.00
CA ALA A 398 -7.74 30.38 -0.72
C ALA A 398 -7.50 31.64 0.12
N GLU A 399 -8.33 31.88 1.14
CA GLU A 399 -8.28 33.08 1.99
C GLU A 399 -7.42 32.89 3.24
N ASP A 400 -6.99 31.66 3.52
CA ASP A 400 -6.23 31.35 4.72
C ASP A 400 -4.86 32.02 4.70
N THR A 401 -4.45 32.50 5.88
CA THR A 401 -3.14 33.13 6.12
C THR A 401 -2.40 32.54 7.32
N SER A 402 -2.98 31.51 7.94
CA SER A 402 -2.46 30.79 9.10
C SER A 402 -3.00 29.37 9.11
N GLY A 403 -2.32 28.45 9.79
CA GLY A 403 -2.68 27.03 9.75
C GLY A 403 -1.99 26.30 8.60
N ASP A 404 -0.67 26.45 8.49
CA ASP A 404 0.12 25.74 7.49
C ASP A 404 0.03 24.22 7.70
N LEU A 405 -0.50 23.53 6.70
CA LEU A 405 -0.76 22.09 6.66
C LEU A 405 0.47 21.27 6.25
N THR A 406 1.63 21.92 6.06
CA THR A 406 2.89 21.21 5.79
C THR A 406 3.19 20.20 6.91
N GLY A 407 3.28 18.91 6.55
CA GLY A 407 3.46 17.80 7.49
C GLY A 407 2.19 17.38 8.23
N GLN A 408 1.01 17.84 7.80
CA GLN A 408 -0.29 17.52 8.37
C GLN A 408 -1.21 16.91 7.32
N THR A 409 -2.41 16.48 7.73
CA THR A 409 -3.48 16.04 6.82
C THR A 409 -4.59 17.07 6.78
N ASP A 410 -5.02 17.40 5.57
CA ASP A 410 -6.20 18.20 5.29
C ASP A 410 -7.46 17.33 5.14
N PHE A 411 -8.62 17.88 5.49
CA PHE A 411 -9.88 17.14 5.55
C PHE A 411 -11.03 17.91 4.92
N ASP A 412 -11.49 17.43 3.76
CA ASP A 412 -12.50 18.12 2.96
C ASP A 412 -13.74 17.27 2.69
N ALA A 413 -14.89 17.92 2.59
CA ALA A 413 -16.08 17.32 2.02
C ALA A 413 -15.88 17.04 0.51
N ILE A 414 -16.60 16.04 -0.04
CA ILE A 414 -16.49 15.63 -1.46
C ILE A 414 -16.68 16.82 -2.43
N ASP A 415 -17.53 17.77 -2.08
CA ASP A 415 -17.87 18.94 -2.89
C ASP A 415 -16.97 20.16 -2.63
N HIS A 416 -16.05 20.08 -1.68
CA HIS A 416 -15.15 21.18 -1.30
C HIS A 416 -13.68 20.81 -1.40
N ARG A 417 -13.29 19.82 -2.22
CA ARG A 417 -11.89 19.40 -2.36
C ARG A 417 -10.99 20.52 -2.87
N ASN A 418 -10.15 21.09 -2.00
CA ASN A 418 -9.31 22.21 -2.34
C ASN A 418 -8.01 22.29 -1.52
N LEU A 419 -6.96 22.83 -2.11
CA LEU A 419 -5.72 23.17 -1.41
C LEU A 419 -5.17 24.48 -1.96
N THR A 420 -4.54 25.28 -1.10
CA THR A 420 -3.88 26.52 -1.50
C THR A 420 -2.39 26.45 -1.23
N ILE A 421 -1.60 26.50 -2.30
CA ILE A 421 -0.14 26.49 -2.24
C ILE A 421 0.32 27.96 -2.25
N ALA A 422 0.86 28.43 -1.14
CA ALA A 422 1.34 29.80 -0.98
C ALA A 422 2.86 29.86 -0.81
N TRP A 423 3.47 31.00 -1.14
CA TRP A 423 4.90 31.23 -0.97
C TRP A 423 5.23 32.68 -0.58
N ASN A 424 6.34 32.85 0.13
CA ASN A 424 6.86 34.16 0.57
C ASN A 424 8.20 34.54 -0.11
N MET A 425 8.50 33.96 -1.26
CA MET A 425 9.77 34.17 -1.98
C MET A 425 9.84 35.56 -2.61
N GLU A 426 11.06 36.05 -2.84
CA GLU A 426 11.25 37.31 -3.54
C GLU A 426 10.76 37.19 -4.98
N ARG A 427 9.85 38.10 -5.36
CA ARG A 427 9.28 38.13 -6.71
C ARG A 427 10.34 38.28 -7.81
N GLY A 428 11.36 39.10 -7.60
CA GLY A 428 12.33 39.44 -8.65
C GLY A 428 11.64 39.88 -9.95
N ASN A 429 12.06 39.30 -11.08
CA ASN A 429 11.50 39.54 -12.41
C ASN A 429 10.47 38.48 -12.84
N ALA A 430 9.83 37.79 -11.88
CA ALA A 430 8.83 36.78 -12.19
C ALA A 430 7.76 37.32 -13.14
N THR A 431 7.52 36.54 -14.19
CA THR A 431 6.43 36.67 -15.16
C THR A 431 5.34 35.63 -14.91
N ASP A 432 5.69 34.51 -14.28
CA ASP A 432 4.79 33.43 -13.91
C ASP A 432 5.39 32.61 -12.76
N TRP A 433 4.56 31.77 -12.15
CA TRP A 433 4.97 30.75 -11.20
C TRP A 433 4.38 29.42 -11.63
N HIS A 434 5.22 28.41 -11.75
CA HIS A 434 4.81 27.05 -12.08
C HIS A 434 4.80 26.20 -10.82
N ILE A 435 3.74 25.43 -10.65
CA ILE A 435 3.54 24.55 -9.50
C ILE A 435 3.66 23.12 -10.00
N TYR A 436 4.49 22.36 -9.30
CA TYR A 436 4.66 20.94 -9.51
C TYR A 436 4.30 20.21 -8.24
N MET A 437 3.78 19.00 -8.39
CA MET A 437 3.39 18.16 -7.29
C MET A 437 3.93 16.74 -7.48
N ARG A 438 4.30 16.10 -6.38
CA ARG A 438 4.54 14.66 -6.32
C ARG A 438 3.31 14.00 -5.70
N TYR A 439 2.84 12.93 -6.32
CA TYR A 439 1.77 12.08 -5.80
C TYR A 439 2.33 10.71 -5.41
N GLY A 440 2.24 10.35 -4.13
CA GLY A 440 2.73 9.08 -3.60
C GLY A 440 4.18 8.75 -4.00
N LEU A 441 4.38 7.54 -4.56
CA LEU A 441 5.66 7.04 -5.06
C LEU A 441 6.05 7.55 -6.47
N GLY A 442 5.28 8.46 -7.05
CA GLY A 442 5.53 9.00 -8.38
C GLY A 442 6.67 10.03 -8.43
N GLY A 443 6.90 10.54 -9.64
CA GLY A 443 7.73 11.72 -9.88
C GLY A 443 6.96 13.01 -9.62
N MET A 444 7.64 14.15 -9.72
CA MET A 444 6.94 15.43 -9.79
C MET A 444 6.23 15.55 -11.16
N LYS A 445 5.02 16.09 -11.17
CA LYS A 445 4.23 16.42 -12.36
C LYS A 445 3.82 17.88 -12.30
N PHE A 446 3.65 18.51 -13.46
CA PHE A 446 3.17 19.88 -13.55
C PHE A 446 1.71 19.92 -13.11
N LEU A 447 1.43 20.62 -12.01
CA LEU A 447 0.08 20.80 -11.49
C LEU A 447 -0.62 21.96 -12.21
N GLY A 448 0.09 23.08 -12.38
CA GLY A 448 -0.49 24.28 -12.96
C GLY A 448 0.43 25.49 -12.87
N ARG A 449 -0.10 26.65 -13.23
CA ARG A 449 0.64 27.92 -13.25
C ARG A 449 -0.25 29.09 -12.84
N THR A 450 0.34 30.18 -12.38
CA THR A 450 -0.44 31.36 -11.98
C THR A 450 -0.82 32.26 -13.15
N GLY A 451 -0.03 32.25 -14.24
CA GLY A 451 -0.17 33.22 -15.33
C GLY A 451 0.17 34.66 -14.91
N ASP A 452 0.64 34.86 -13.68
CA ASP A 452 0.93 36.15 -13.08
C ASP A 452 2.14 36.02 -12.14
N GLY A 453 3.24 36.68 -12.52
CA GLY A 453 4.45 36.73 -11.71
C GLY A 453 4.32 37.53 -10.40
N ALA A 454 3.25 38.31 -10.22
CA ALA A 454 2.95 38.96 -8.93
C ALA A 454 2.21 38.04 -7.95
N ALA A 455 1.74 36.86 -8.40
CA ALA A 455 1.06 35.92 -7.54
C ALA A 455 1.98 35.39 -6.42
N THR A 456 1.38 35.17 -5.27
CA THR A 456 2.03 34.57 -4.08
C THR A 456 1.31 33.30 -3.61
N ARG A 457 0.30 32.87 -4.38
CA ARG A 457 -0.50 31.68 -4.11
C ARG A 457 -1.07 31.08 -5.37
N PHE A 458 -1.32 29.78 -5.33
CA PHE A 458 -2.01 29.00 -6.34
C PHE A 458 -3.10 28.17 -5.65
N HIS A 459 -4.34 28.36 -6.08
CA HIS A 459 -5.49 27.66 -5.50
C HIS A 459 -5.88 26.48 -6.39
N TRP A 460 -5.78 25.27 -5.85
CA TRP A 460 -6.05 24.02 -6.54
C TRP A 460 -7.40 23.46 -6.10
N TYR A 461 -8.36 23.43 -7.01
CA TYR A 461 -9.72 22.93 -6.79
C TYR A 461 -10.30 22.41 -8.11
N ALA A 462 -11.42 21.69 -8.02
CA ALA A 462 -12.10 21.14 -9.19
C ALA A 462 -12.54 22.23 -10.19
N GLY A 463 -12.09 22.13 -11.43
CA GLY A 463 -12.41 23.06 -12.52
C GLY A 463 -11.66 24.40 -12.45
N GLY A 464 -10.64 24.53 -11.61
CA GLY A 464 -9.84 25.74 -11.51
C GLY A 464 -9.09 26.08 -12.80
N ASN A 465 -8.84 27.38 -12.99
CA ASN A 465 -8.11 27.86 -14.17
C ASN A 465 -6.62 27.53 -14.08
N PHE A 466 -5.98 27.32 -15.24
CA PHE A 466 -4.53 27.10 -15.34
C PHE A 466 -4.01 25.87 -14.57
N ILE A 467 -4.88 24.90 -14.33
CA ILE A 467 -4.55 23.56 -13.82
C ILE A 467 -4.36 22.63 -15.04
N ASP A 468 -3.40 21.72 -14.96
CA ASP A 468 -3.19 20.67 -15.95
C ASP A 468 -4.38 19.70 -15.98
N ASP A 469 -4.73 19.18 -17.16
CA ASP A 469 -5.92 18.33 -17.34
C ASP A 469 -5.90 17.08 -16.44
N ASP A 470 -4.71 16.56 -16.12
CA ASP A 470 -4.56 15.40 -15.22
C ASP A 470 -5.01 15.70 -13.78
N PHE A 471 -5.06 16.98 -13.37
CA PHE A 471 -5.34 17.43 -12.00
C PHE A 471 -6.55 18.37 -11.89
N ILE A 472 -7.29 18.53 -12.99
CA ILE A 472 -8.42 19.47 -13.07
C ILE A 472 -9.55 19.16 -12.10
N ASN A 473 -9.61 17.94 -11.55
CA ASN A 473 -10.66 17.53 -10.63
C ASN A 473 -10.37 17.93 -9.16
N GLY A 474 -9.26 18.60 -8.89
CA GLY A 474 -8.81 18.92 -7.52
C GLY A 474 -8.01 17.77 -6.88
N PRO A 475 -7.65 17.90 -5.59
CA PRO A 475 -6.97 16.85 -4.85
C PRO A 475 -7.85 15.59 -4.69
N ASP A 476 -7.20 14.45 -4.77
CA ASP A 476 -7.77 13.12 -4.52
C ASP A 476 -7.71 12.80 -3.03
N PHE A 477 -8.74 12.12 -2.52
CA PHE A 477 -8.72 11.64 -1.14
C PHE A 477 -7.71 10.50 -0.95
N ASN A 478 -7.40 10.19 0.32
CA ASN A 478 -6.43 9.17 0.69
C ASN A 478 -5.05 9.35 0.01
N SER A 479 -4.61 10.61 -0.07
CA SER A 479 -3.47 11.00 -0.89
C SER A 479 -2.43 11.79 -0.12
N VAL A 480 -1.19 11.76 -0.61
CA VAL A 480 -0.07 12.54 -0.06
C VAL A 480 0.59 13.32 -1.19
N TYR A 481 0.80 14.61 -0.93
CA TYR A 481 1.33 15.56 -1.91
C TYR A 481 2.57 16.28 -1.40
N LEU A 482 3.62 16.34 -2.22
CA LEU A 482 4.75 17.24 -1.99
C LEU A 482 4.81 18.27 -3.12
N PHE A 483 4.92 19.54 -2.77
CA PHE A 483 4.91 20.63 -3.76
C PHE A 483 6.30 21.22 -4.03
N ARG A 484 6.49 21.64 -5.28
CA ARG A 484 7.60 22.47 -5.74
C ARG A 484 7.04 23.66 -6.49
N VAL A 485 7.52 24.85 -6.17
CA VAL A 485 7.19 26.10 -6.88
C VAL A 485 8.43 26.54 -7.65
N ILE A 486 8.24 26.91 -8.91
CA ILE A 486 9.30 27.38 -9.80
C ILE A 486 8.97 28.78 -10.29
N ARG A 487 9.86 29.73 -10.03
CA ARG A 487 9.75 31.10 -10.55
C ARG A 487 10.12 31.13 -12.03
N ILE A 488 9.29 31.79 -12.84
CA ILE A 488 9.54 31.95 -14.28
C ILE A 488 9.85 33.41 -14.58
N ASP A 489 11.11 33.74 -14.79
CA ASP A 489 11.59 35.11 -15.03
C ASP A 489 12.43 35.26 -16.32
N GLY A 490 12.50 34.19 -17.13
CA GLY A 490 13.29 34.12 -18.35
C GLY A 490 14.74 33.64 -18.16
N LEU A 491 15.19 33.45 -16.91
CA LEU A 491 16.53 32.97 -16.58
C LEU A 491 16.49 31.95 -15.43
N LEU A 492 16.07 30.71 -15.71
CA LEU A 492 16.04 29.63 -14.72
C LEU A 492 17.43 29.39 -14.11
N GLY A 493 17.59 29.75 -12.84
CA GLY A 493 18.77 29.56 -12.02
C GLY A 493 18.46 28.87 -10.68
N PRO A 494 19.49 28.58 -9.86
CA PRO A 494 19.32 27.89 -8.59
C PRO A 494 18.30 28.54 -7.65
N ASP A 495 18.18 29.87 -7.69
CA ASP A 495 17.32 30.66 -6.81
C ASP A 495 15.85 30.72 -7.27
N ASP A 496 15.48 29.99 -8.34
CA ASP A 496 14.10 29.93 -8.85
C ASP A 496 13.32 28.70 -8.39
N PHE A 497 13.98 27.76 -7.71
CA PHE A 497 13.39 26.49 -7.35
C PHE A 497 13.17 26.40 -5.85
N PHE A 498 11.92 26.17 -5.47
CA PHE A 498 11.52 26.12 -4.09
C PHE A 498 10.72 24.86 -3.82
N GLU A 499 10.96 24.22 -2.69
CA GLU A 499 10.30 22.97 -2.31
C GLU A 499 9.67 23.11 -0.94
N ALA A 500 8.53 22.44 -0.75
CA ALA A 500 7.88 22.36 0.55
C ALA A 500 8.77 21.56 1.52
N SER A 501 8.77 21.96 2.80
CA SER A 501 9.63 21.36 3.82
C SER A 501 9.18 19.95 4.23
N ALA A 502 7.89 19.63 4.05
CA ALA A 502 7.28 18.33 4.22
C ALA A 502 6.09 18.18 3.25
N PRO A 503 5.58 16.97 2.99
CA PRO A 503 4.36 16.82 2.20
C PRO A 503 3.11 17.10 3.06
N VAL A 504 1.95 17.14 2.41
CA VAL A 504 0.63 17.25 3.03
C VAL A 504 -0.19 16.01 2.69
N GLY A 505 -0.89 15.44 3.67
CA GLY A 505 -1.91 14.44 3.44
C GLY A 505 -3.23 15.10 3.07
N PHE A 506 -4.08 14.43 2.29
CA PHE A 506 -5.41 14.92 1.96
C PHE A 506 -6.42 13.78 2.07
N ASN A 507 -7.48 13.99 2.85
CA ASN A 507 -8.51 12.99 3.05
C ASN A 507 -9.93 13.58 3.15
N LEU A 508 -10.91 12.69 3.12
CA LEU A 508 -12.32 13.04 3.27
C LEU A 508 -12.59 13.53 4.70
N GLU A 509 -13.44 14.54 4.84
CA GLU A 509 -13.93 15.02 6.14
C GLU A 509 -14.48 13.87 6.99
N GLY A 510 -14.01 13.77 8.23
CA GLY A 510 -14.32 12.66 9.14
C GLY A 510 -13.52 11.37 8.88
N GLY A 511 -12.65 11.35 7.88
CA GLY A 511 -11.66 10.30 7.64
C GLY A 511 -10.46 10.37 8.60
N ASN A 512 -9.60 9.36 8.53
CA ASN A 512 -8.36 9.34 9.32
C ASN A 512 -7.26 10.18 8.65
N PRO A 513 -6.31 10.74 9.41
CA PRO A 513 -5.11 11.34 8.82
C PRO A 513 -4.39 10.35 7.89
N VAL A 514 -3.90 10.85 6.75
CA VAL A 514 -3.04 10.09 5.84
C VAL A 514 -1.61 10.44 6.20
N SER A 515 -0.77 9.43 6.45
CA SER A 515 0.62 9.67 6.84
C SER A 515 1.34 10.53 5.78
N PRO A 516 1.79 11.75 6.13
CA PRO A 516 2.54 12.60 5.23
C PRO A 516 4.02 12.17 5.18
N ASP A 517 4.32 10.89 5.32
CA ASP A 517 5.69 10.40 5.16
C ASP A 517 5.97 10.12 3.68
N LEU A 518 7.06 10.67 3.18
CA LEU A 518 7.55 10.31 1.86
C LEU A 518 8.22 8.92 1.93
N PRO A 519 7.96 8.05 0.95
CA PRO A 519 8.60 6.75 0.88
C PRO A 519 10.12 6.87 0.81
N GLU A 520 10.81 5.89 1.39
CA GLU A 520 12.27 5.83 1.37
C GLU A 520 12.79 5.76 -0.08
N ILE A 521 13.75 6.62 -0.40
CA ILE A 521 14.41 6.65 -1.70
C ILE A 521 15.53 5.60 -1.76
N PRO A 522 15.80 4.96 -2.91
CA PRO A 522 16.86 3.95 -3.01
C PRO A 522 18.23 4.48 -2.55
N ASN A 523 18.80 3.85 -1.52
CA ASN A 523 20.12 4.20 -0.97
C ASN A 523 21.24 3.46 -1.71
N LEU A 524 21.69 4.04 -2.82
CA LEU A 524 22.76 3.49 -3.66
C LEU A 524 24.11 4.11 -3.30
N THR A 525 25.21 3.37 -3.48
CA THR A 525 26.55 3.96 -3.45
C THR A 525 26.71 5.00 -4.56
N SER A 526 27.59 5.99 -4.35
CA SER A 526 27.90 7.02 -5.36
C SER A 526 28.30 6.43 -6.72
N ASN A 527 27.91 7.12 -7.80
CA ASN A 527 28.11 6.76 -9.21
C ASN A 527 27.56 5.39 -9.60
N ARG A 528 26.36 5.06 -9.11
CA ARG A 528 25.67 3.80 -9.37
C ARG A 528 24.34 4.04 -10.06
N ILE A 529 24.01 3.19 -11.03
CA ILE A 529 22.66 3.02 -11.58
C ILE A 529 22.29 1.55 -11.41
N VAL A 530 21.03 1.28 -11.07
CA VAL A 530 20.50 -0.06 -10.81
C VAL A 530 19.13 -0.18 -11.44
N ILE A 531 18.82 -1.36 -11.97
CA ILE A 531 17.49 -1.72 -12.45
C ILE A 531 16.88 -2.72 -11.47
N TYR A 532 15.65 -2.46 -11.03
CA TYR A 532 14.88 -3.32 -10.15
C TYR A 532 13.56 -3.73 -10.80
N ASP A 533 13.08 -4.90 -10.38
CA ASP A 533 11.75 -5.42 -10.67
C ASP A 533 10.69 -4.63 -9.86
N ASP A 534 10.90 -4.55 -8.53
CA ASP A 534 9.93 -3.99 -7.59
C ASP A 534 10.26 -2.60 -7.05
N ILE A 535 9.22 -1.93 -6.54
CA ILE A 535 9.24 -0.50 -6.14
C ILE A 535 10.07 -0.20 -4.88
N LEU A 536 10.63 -1.22 -4.21
CA LEU A 536 11.39 -1.08 -2.95
C LEU A 536 12.80 -1.70 -3.03
N GLY A 537 13.28 -1.98 -4.24
CA GLY A 537 14.62 -2.54 -4.47
C GLY A 537 14.63 -4.06 -4.62
N GLY A 538 15.83 -4.61 -4.77
CA GLY A 538 16.06 -6.02 -5.10
C GLY A 538 17.51 -6.24 -5.54
N ASP A 539 17.77 -7.34 -6.26
CA ASP A 539 19.03 -7.48 -6.99
C ASP A 539 19.01 -6.60 -8.24
N ASP A 540 20.16 -6.03 -8.59
CA ASP A 540 20.34 -5.29 -9.83
C ASP A 540 20.13 -6.25 -11.00
N LEU A 541 19.03 -6.08 -11.75
CA LEU A 541 18.62 -7.01 -12.80
C LEU A 541 19.58 -7.00 -13.98
N ALA A 542 20.17 -5.84 -14.29
CA ALA A 542 21.15 -5.69 -15.36
C ALA A 542 22.28 -4.72 -14.95
N PRO A 543 23.25 -5.20 -14.16
CA PRO A 543 24.41 -4.41 -13.75
C PRO A 543 25.18 -3.82 -14.94
N MET A 544 25.85 -2.69 -14.70
CA MET A 544 26.64 -2.02 -15.73
C MET A 544 27.63 -2.97 -16.42
N GLY A 545 27.55 -3.04 -17.75
CA GLY A 545 28.39 -3.93 -18.56
C GLY A 545 27.92 -5.39 -18.64
N SER A 546 26.73 -5.70 -18.12
CA SER A 546 26.13 -7.05 -18.18
C SER A 546 24.82 -7.07 -18.96
N THR A 547 24.27 -8.27 -19.14
CA THR A 547 22.92 -8.49 -19.66
C THR A 547 22.08 -9.20 -18.61
N GLY A 548 20.89 -8.67 -18.36
CA GLY A 548 19.89 -9.18 -17.44
C GLY A 548 18.63 -9.65 -18.14
N SER A 549 17.70 -10.15 -17.35
CA SER A 549 16.35 -10.48 -17.81
C SER A 549 15.31 -10.16 -16.75
N ASP A 550 14.12 -9.82 -17.21
CA ASP A 550 12.96 -9.54 -16.37
C ASP A 550 11.69 -10.05 -17.04
N VAL A 551 10.75 -10.57 -16.23
CA VAL A 551 9.52 -11.18 -16.72
C VAL A 551 8.34 -10.81 -15.82
N ASP A 552 7.43 -10.03 -16.37
CA ASP A 552 6.26 -9.51 -15.66
C ASP A 552 4.95 -10.10 -16.18
N PRO A 553 3.90 -10.25 -15.35
CA PRO A 553 2.55 -10.39 -15.87
C PRO A 553 2.04 -9.07 -16.50
N PRO A 554 1.13 -9.14 -17.50
CA PRO A 554 0.65 -7.95 -18.21
C PRO A 554 0.08 -6.84 -17.31
N SER A 555 -0.47 -7.21 -16.16
CA SER A 555 -1.10 -6.29 -15.20
C SER A 555 -0.11 -5.56 -14.28
N SER A 556 1.12 -6.07 -14.09
CA SER A 556 2.13 -5.45 -13.21
C SER A 556 3.32 -4.87 -13.96
N ARG A 557 3.37 -5.02 -15.30
CA ARG A 557 4.52 -4.67 -16.12
C ARG A 557 5.13 -3.32 -15.75
N ALA A 558 6.35 -3.34 -15.21
CA ALA A 558 7.06 -2.15 -14.77
C ALA A 558 8.57 -2.37 -14.77
N ILE A 559 9.33 -1.28 -14.88
CA ILE A 559 10.77 -1.31 -14.61
C ILE A 559 11.09 -0.14 -13.71
N GLN A 560 11.79 -0.38 -12.59
CA GLN A 560 12.32 0.68 -11.75
C GLN A 560 13.80 0.93 -12.07
N ILE A 561 14.13 2.17 -12.40
CA ILE A 561 15.50 2.64 -12.64
C ILE A 561 15.88 3.54 -11.47
N ALA A 562 16.90 3.17 -10.69
CA ALA A 562 17.39 3.96 -9.57
C ALA A 562 18.85 4.38 -9.81
N TRP A 563 19.25 5.53 -9.27
CA TRP A 563 20.60 6.06 -9.45
C TRP A 563 21.13 6.82 -8.24
N ASN A 564 22.45 6.99 -8.19
CA ASN A 564 23.12 7.96 -7.33
C ASN A 564 24.36 8.48 -8.04
N PHE A 565 24.43 9.79 -8.28
CA PHE A 565 25.58 10.46 -8.91
C PHE A 565 26.65 10.93 -7.90
N GLY A 566 26.44 10.71 -6.61
CA GLY A 566 27.29 11.27 -5.56
C GLY A 566 27.24 12.80 -5.49
N ARG A 567 26.16 13.40 -5.98
CA ARG A 567 25.92 14.84 -5.95
C ARG A 567 24.88 15.14 -4.89
N ASP A 568 25.02 16.30 -4.25
CA ASP A 568 23.97 16.83 -3.39
C ASP A 568 22.67 17.02 -4.20
N PRO A 569 21.56 16.34 -3.85
CA PRO A 569 20.27 16.51 -4.49
C PRO A 569 19.81 17.96 -4.62
N ALA A 570 20.14 18.82 -3.64
CA ALA A 570 19.76 20.23 -3.66
C ALA A 570 20.49 21.04 -4.76
N SER A 571 21.58 20.50 -5.32
CA SER A 571 22.32 21.10 -6.43
C SER A 571 21.83 20.64 -7.82
N VAL A 572 20.86 19.71 -7.85
CA VAL A 572 20.35 19.10 -9.09
C VAL A 572 18.97 19.66 -9.42
N ASN A 573 18.81 20.11 -10.66
CA ASN A 573 17.52 20.61 -11.14
C ASN A 573 16.57 19.45 -11.44
N ASP A 574 17.06 18.49 -12.23
CA ASP A 574 16.28 17.42 -12.82
C ASP A 574 17.18 16.23 -13.20
N TYR A 575 16.56 15.08 -13.34
CA TYR A 575 17.12 13.90 -13.97
C TYR A 575 16.30 13.53 -15.20
N HIS A 576 16.94 13.54 -16.36
CA HIS A 576 16.34 12.96 -17.56
C HIS A 576 16.69 11.49 -17.63
N VAL A 577 15.68 10.64 -17.81
CA VAL A 577 15.84 9.22 -18.06
C VAL A 577 15.68 8.98 -19.55
N LEU A 578 16.64 8.28 -20.13
CA LEU A 578 16.67 7.89 -21.53
C LEU A 578 16.68 6.38 -21.65
N VAL A 579 16.08 5.87 -22.72
CA VAL A 579 16.00 4.44 -23.03
C VAL A 579 16.54 4.18 -24.43
N SER A 580 17.34 3.12 -24.57
CA SER A 580 17.70 2.51 -25.84
C SER A 580 16.93 1.20 -25.95
N VAL A 581 16.16 1.05 -27.03
CA VAL A 581 15.38 -0.16 -27.33
C VAL A 581 16.11 -0.94 -28.41
N ASP A 582 16.37 -2.23 -28.18
CA ASP A 582 17.00 -3.15 -29.13
C ASP A 582 18.35 -2.66 -29.70
N GLY A 583 19.14 -2.01 -28.84
CA GLY A 583 20.44 -1.46 -29.19
C GLY A 583 20.38 -0.20 -30.07
N GLY A 584 19.20 0.41 -30.22
CA GLY A 584 19.01 1.68 -30.91
C GLY A 584 19.64 2.87 -30.19
N ALA A 585 19.47 4.08 -30.76
CA ALA A 585 19.88 5.31 -30.09
C ALA A 585 19.08 5.52 -28.79
N PHE A 586 19.68 6.21 -27.82
CA PHE A 586 18.96 6.65 -26.63
C PHE A 586 17.93 7.72 -27.01
N ASP A 587 16.68 7.47 -26.63
CA ASP A 587 15.59 8.43 -26.73
C ASP A 587 15.09 8.82 -25.33
N PHE A 588 14.42 9.96 -25.23
CA PHE A 588 13.91 10.49 -23.97
C PHE A 588 12.72 9.65 -23.48
N LEU A 589 12.92 8.95 -22.36
CA LEU A 589 11.89 8.17 -21.70
C LEU A 589 11.00 9.04 -20.80
N GLY A 590 11.61 9.88 -19.98
CA GLY A 590 10.90 10.68 -18.98
C GLY A 590 11.85 11.45 -18.07
N GLN A 591 11.31 12.09 -17.03
CA GLN A 591 12.10 12.87 -16.08
C GLN A 591 11.44 12.98 -14.69
N THR A 592 12.19 13.48 -13.71
CA THR A 592 11.75 13.58 -12.31
C THR A 592 11.28 14.96 -11.90
N TYR A 593 11.66 16.01 -12.64
CA TYR A 593 11.47 17.44 -12.30
C TYR A 593 11.96 17.82 -10.90
N THR A 594 12.90 17.08 -10.31
CA THR A 594 13.59 17.44 -9.08
C THR A 594 14.86 16.60 -8.91
N GLY A 595 15.89 17.19 -8.31
CA GLY A 595 17.09 16.50 -7.87
C GLY A 595 16.89 15.57 -6.67
N ARG A 596 15.76 15.67 -5.96
CA ARG A 596 15.50 14.88 -4.74
C ARG A 596 14.95 13.48 -5.00
N ILE A 597 14.46 13.22 -6.21
CA ILE A 597 13.97 11.90 -6.61
C ILE A 597 15.05 11.25 -7.47
N ASN A 598 15.65 10.18 -6.96
CA ASN A 598 16.76 9.48 -7.60
C ASN A 598 16.35 8.13 -8.20
N TYR A 599 15.07 7.98 -8.54
CA TYR A 599 14.54 6.82 -9.23
C TYR A 599 13.42 7.21 -10.21
N PHE A 600 13.11 6.31 -11.13
CA PHE A 600 12.05 6.45 -12.11
C PHE A 600 11.40 5.08 -12.31
N ARG A 601 10.08 5.02 -12.11
CA ARG A 601 9.30 3.81 -12.41
C ARG A 601 8.63 3.96 -13.76
N TRP A 602 9.05 3.14 -14.72
CA TRP A 602 8.44 3.07 -16.04
C TRP A 602 7.34 2.02 -16.06
N SER A 603 6.08 2.45 -16.12
CA SER A 603 4.92 1.55 -16.15
C SER A 603 3.72 2.21 -16.86
N PRO A 604 2.69 1.44 -17.25
CA PRO A 604 1.48 1.99 -17.89
C PRO A 604 0.71 3.00 -17.03
N GLN A 605 0.93 3.01 -15.71
CA GLN A 605 0.26 3.92 -14.78
C GLN A 605 0.76 5.37 -14.88
N ASN A 606 1.90 5.61 -15.55
CA ASN A 606 2.44 6.95 -15.79
C ASN A 606 2.53 7.83 -14.53
N THR A 607 2.98 7.24 -13.42
CA THR A 607 3.18 7.94 -12.14
C THR A 607 4.36 8.93 -12.19
N PHE A 608 5.19 8.84 -13.24
CA PHE A 608 6.21 9.81 -13.59
C PHE A 608 5.86 10.48 -14.92
N ARG A 609 6.41 11.68 -15.17
CA ARG A 609 6.33 12.29 -16.50
C ARG A 609 7.08 11.42 -17.51
N THR A 610 6.30 10.70 -18.29
CA THR A 610 6.78 9.78 -19.32
C THR A 610 6.46 10.35 -20.69
N ASN A 611 7.38 10.21 -21.63
CA ASN A 611 7.16 10.57 -23.03
C ASN A 611 6.02 9.71 -23.60
N THR A 612 5.15 10.33 -24.40
CA THR A 612 3.96 9.68 -24.96
C THR A 612 4.28 8.43 -25.78
N SER A 613 5.43 8.39 -26.45
CA SER A 613 5.92 7.20 -27.18
C SER A 613 6.15 5.97 -26.27
N TYR A 614 6.35 6.20 -24.97
CA TYR A 614 6.66 5.17 -23.98
C TYR A 614 5.58 5.07 -22.87
N ALA A 615 4.46 5.77 -22.99
CA ALA A 615 3.41 5.84 -21.96
C ALA A 615 2.72 4.49 -21.68
N ASN A 616 2.85 3.51 -22.57
CA ASN A 616 2.29 2.17 -22.40
C ASN A 616 3.17 1.26 -21.51
N GLY A 617 4.26 1.77 -20.94
CA GLY A 617 5.20 0.98 -20.14
C GLY A 617 6.14 0.11 -21.00
N PRO A 618 6.94 -0.77 -20.35
CA PRO A 618 7.80 -1.73 -21.04
C PRO A 618 6.96 -2.72 -21.86
N GLN A 619 7.46 -3.05 -23.05
CA GLN A 619 6.83 -3.93 -24.03
C GLN A 619 7.55 -5.29 -24.09
N ASP A 620 6.77 -6.35 -24.36
CA ASP A 620 7.23 -7.74 -24.48
C ASP A 620 8.27 -7.93 -25.60
N GLY A 621 9.23 -8.82 -25.38
CA GLY A 621 10.19 -9.28 -26.39
C GLY A 621 11.27 -8.27 -26.77
N HIS A 622 11.41 -7.18 -26.02
CA HIS A 622 12.39 -6.13 -26.28
C HIS A 622 13.57 -6.17 -25.30
N THR A 623 14.68 -5.59 -25.72
CA THR A 623 15.81 -5.28 -24.84
C THR A 623 15.89 -3.79 -24.55
N TYR A 624 16.16 -3.44 -23.30
CA TYR A 624 16.25 -2.07 -22.83
C TYR A 624 17.61 -1.78 -22.23
N GLN A 625 18.17 -0.62 -22.54
CA GLN A 625 19.29 -0.05 -21.80
C GLN A 625 18.93 1.37 -21.40
N PHE A 626 19.20 1.73 -20.15
CA PHE A 626 18.85 3.04 -19.60
C PHE A 626 20.08 3.91 -19.43
N MET A 627 19.89 5.21 -19.67
CA MET A 627 20.85 6.24 -19.34
C MET A 627 20.13 7.33 -18.56
N VAL A 628 20.66 7.68 -17.39
CA VAL A 628 20.17 8.82 -16.63
C VAL A 628 21.14 9.96 -16.85
N ALA A 629 20.64 11.12 -17.24
CA ALA A 629 21.40 12.36 -17.35
C ALA A 629 21.04 13.27 -16.18
N LEU A 630 22.04 13.70 -15.43
CA LEU A 630 21.92 14.70 -14.37
C LEU A 630 21.97 16.11 -14.97
N LEU A 631 20.94 16.90 -14.72
CA LEU A 631 20.89 18.31 -15.07
C LEU A 631 21.12 19.14 -13.81
N PRO A 632 22.33 19.69 -13.59
CA PRO A 632 22.59 20.42 -12.38
C PRO A 632 22.04 21.85 -12.49
N LEU A 633 21.78 22.48 -11.34
CA LEU A 633 21.45 23.91 -11.29
C LEU A 633 22.67 24.76 -11.68
N SER A 634 23.88 24.24 -11.48
CA SER A 634 25.13 24.87 -11.91
C SER A 634 26.20 23.83 -12.27
N GLY A 635 27.11 24.17 -13.18
CA GLY A 635 28.20 23.28 -13.60
C GLY A 635 27.82 22.29 -14.71
N GLY A 636 28.61 21.22 -14.84
CA GLY A 636 28.54 20.28 -15.96
C GLY A 636 27.58 19.11 -15.73
N ARG A 637 26.90 18.69 -16.82
CA ARG A 637 26.06 17.48 -16.86
C ARG A 637 26.91 16.22 -16.72
N SER A 638 26.30 15.15 -16.21
CA SER A 638 26.91 13.82 -16.08
C SER A 638 25.87 12.74 -16.38
N ASN A 639 26.30 11.60 -16.90
CA ASN A 639 25.40 10.50 -17.24
C ASN A 639 25.83 9.21 -16.54
N LEU A 640 24.85 8.39 -16.16
CA LEU A 640 25.03 7.01 -15.73
C LEU A 640 24.30 6.09 -16.70
N LYS A 641 24.87 4.91 -16.99
CA LYS A 641 24.35 3.97 -17.99
C LYS A 641 24.27 2.57 -17.41
N SER A 642 23.13 1.91 -17.58
CA SER A 642 22.87 0.56 -17.05
C SER A 642 23.47 -0.54 -17.93
N GLY A 643 23.38 -1.80 -17.48
CA GLY A 643 23.45 -2.96 -18.37
C GLY A 643 22.25 -3.03 -19.31
N VAL A 644 22.18 -4.10 -20.12
CA VAL A 644 21.07 -4.36 -21.04
C VAL A 644 20.09 -5.33 -20.38
N LEU A 645 18.83 -4.96 -20.25
CA LEU A 645 17.77 -5.80 -19.72
C LEU A 645 16.97 -6.44 -20.87
N THR A 646 16.84 -7.76 -20.86
CA THR A 646 15.89 -8.47 -21.74
C THR A 646 14.55 -8.53 -21.03
N TYR A 647 13.50 -7.96 -21.62
CA TYR A 647 12.20 -7.87 -20.96
C TYR A 647 11.17 -8.74 -21.67
N ALA A 648 10.39 -9.48 -20.91
CA ALA A 648 9.27 -10.26 -21.41
C ALA A 648 8.01 -10.03 -20.57
N VAL A 649 6.86 -10.18 -21.21
CA VAL A 649 5.57 -10.23 -20.54
C VAL A 649 5.07 -11.66 -20.57
N SER A 650 4.89 -12.26 -19.40
CA SER A 650 4.38 -13.63 -19.29
C SER A 650 2.99 -13.75 -19.90
N LEU A 651 2.89 -14.62 -20.90
CA LEU A 651 1.61 -15.14 -21.38
C LEU A 651 1.18 -16.20 -20.37
N ARG A 652 0.17 -15.90 -19.54
CA ARG A 652 -0.44 -16.93 -18.69
C ARG A 652 -0.82 -18.17 -19.47
#